data_AF-A0A254STV6-F1
#
_entry.id   AF-A0A254STV6-F1
#
_cell.length_a   1.000
_cell.length_b   1.000
_cell.length_c   1.000
_cell.angle_alpha   90.00
_cell.angle_beta   90.00
_cell.angle_gamma   90.00
#
_symmetry.space_group_name_H-M   'P 1'
#
loop_
_entity.id
_entity.type
_entity.pdbx_description
1 polymer ?
#
loop_
_entity_poly.entity_id
_entity_poly.type
_entity_poly.pdbx_seq_one_letter_code
_entity_poly.pdbx_strand_id
1 'polypeptide(L)'
;MRAIQKTTGLFALLFACTCVLVSACGGDSSSSGTPEDPEEDVHPAKEAGVDNKVSDSKVTKDKIYDSSVGAYLNTVQFGMYVWLEDNATEGYSSSTMCYNDDPDNCYAYGRMYHPGYARCPSGFSVPTKDDWSGTMAYISKYPEVASSFGFSMGGYCYEGLHGVDCADLDKAGYYLAGDNTIAIVKGRSVSFRPADEENFYQLRCLKYTYLVATVEDLPHCDSITRSTLQPFYVMSEKTNYKCSGTRWVDDFSNSCGSSENGMSAVYNDTMYICKFREWQVADISDSKDACTDENDRTTYLFNGNLYACEDGAWRSLKNLELKLGYCRPSMIGTLDSLETTTSASQSNYYSNEVRPYDSYAFYACDSTGWRTALLSDYMGKCDSTREFKEGELHEVRYVCRKGVWDTFTKLESEIGVCSPKKQGVIDTTESEVAYICDETSWRTATKYDYLGDCVPKVENKILPYGGDKYICLEDGWYKMNNLEVDMGLCTEKRDGEIDSTESGYAYICDGGWREVKAVDIGGVCDSTKNLKIVNVNSRKYYCFSSSWNTLNSLDEEIGFCTASNKGKKASTKSGSTYYCEENGWRIMDRYEVLLGICTSSMEGSTKKNVDAVFVCTSGSWKKAGTDIVLGTCDSKSSGVTKTYLGTVYGCRENKWVVPDSLDKLLGFCAGNNSREVVLSGDTYYRCNSHNWVAISAVIGALGTCNEENYDKYKKGSDGIMYACHSTSISWTRVDNMYLFYGECGASKDGERVVFNNEEYVCDIKTSNGWKKLDSLDKAHGTYCGYSSVGDTVTYHGVHYVCKAQSYAYKWQKATDREYMGYCTAAREGHTMFNGANTSKCTGQKWVGVKKTFTDSRDSKKYNYVTIDGLDFMSQNLNYAGVDSTICISSSTATNCDEWGRLYSPSTAAKACPSGWRLPDSTELHDMLTNLYNLNKFYAFYGDGWNLMPYPTAAFTDTTGWHDEDLYGLNITPTGYEIAYLQNGMDPMRSRMADNMSVFYWTASGDYWGRGRPFGFYESTQYQSVRVIGMAIRCVR
;
A
#
# COMPACT_ATOMS: atom_id res chain seq x y z
N MET A 1 16.77 -34.82 47.56
CA MET A 1 16.77 -36.27 47.32
C MET A 1 15.36 -36.81 47.55
N ARG A 2 14.80 -37.58 46.60
CA ARG A 2 13.50 -38.30 46.69
C ARG A 2 12.22 -37.44 46.89
N ALA A 3 11.04 -37.75 46.36
CA ALA A 3 10.70 -38.59 45.21
C ALA A 3 9.26 -38.29 44.70
N ILE A 4 9.14 -38.04 43.40
CA ILE A 4 8.16 -38.60 42.44
C ILE A 4 6.77 -39.08 42.96
N GLN A 5 5.74 -38.33 42.55
CA GLN A 5 4.48 -38.71 41.88
C GLN A 5 3.69 -40.02 42.18
N LYS A 6 2.36 -39.81 42.33
CA LYS A 6 1.18 -40.45 41.67
C LYS A 6 0.88 -41.96 41.84
N THR A 7 -0.41 -42.23 42.11
CA THR A 7 -1.36 -43.07 41.31
C THR A 7 -2.79 -42.78 41.82
N THR A 8 -3.81 -42.30 41.11
CA THR A 8 -4.53 -42.65 39.84
C THR A 8 -5.69 -43.66 39.98
N GLY A 9 -6.80 -43.38 39.25
CA GLY A 9 -7.99 -44.24 39.05
C GLY A 9 -9.29 -43.44 39.30
N LEU A 10 -10.41 -43.52 38.55
CA LEU A 10 -10.95 -44.38 37.47
C LEU A 10 -12.00 -43.51 36.67
N PHE A 11 -12.46 -43.73 35.42
CA PHE A 11 -12.16 -44.67 34.31
C PHE A 11 -12.91 -44.24 33.00
N ALA A 12 -12.43 -44.65 31.81
CA ALA A 12 -13.19 -45.25 30.67
C ALA A 12 -14.33 -44.48 29.90
N LEU A 13 -14.54 -44.62 28.57
CA LEU A 13 -13.78 -45.21 27.42
C LEU A 13 -14.50 -44.89 26.06
N LEU A 14 -13.96 -45.43 24.95
CA LEU A 14 -14.52 -45.59 23.57
C LEU A 14 -14.40 -44.35 22.63
N PHE A 15 -13.96 -44.39 21.36
CA PHE A 15 -13.23 -45.32 20.44
C PHE A 15 -12.69 -44.40 19.29
N ALA A 16 -11.40 -44.25 18.93
CA ALA A 16 -10.36 -45.15 18.42
C ALA A 16 -10.42 -45.48 16.89
N CYS A 17 -9.48 -44.91 16.10
CA CYS A 17 -8.73 -45.47 14.93
C CYS A 17 -7.80 -44.37 14.33
N THR A 18 -6.46 -44.36 14.48
CA THR A 18 -5.38 -45.13 13.78
C THR A 18 -5.23 -44.79 12.28
N CYS A 19 -4.04 -44.55 11.69
CA CYS A 19 -2.66 -45.03 11.95
C CYS A 19 -1.62 -43.86 11.96
N VAL A 20 -0.45 -43.85 12.64
CA VAL A 20 0.65 -44.84 12.86
C VAL A 20 1.51 -44.97 11.57
N LEU A 21 2.83 -44.71 11.53
CA LEU A 21 4.00 -45.20 12.31
C LEU A 21 5.01 -44.03 12.64
N VAL A 22 5.80 -43.95 13.71
CA VAL A 22 6.62 -44.91 14.53
C VAL A 22 7.97 -45.25 13.88
N SER A 23 9.13 -44.81 14.40
CA SER A 23 10.03 -45.49 15.39
C SER A 23 11.42 -44.81 15.41
N ALA A 24 12.42 -45.10 16.27
CA ALA A 24 12.49 -45.49 17.70
C ALA A 24 13.99 -45.61 18.16
N CYS A 25 14.25 -45.39 19.46
CA CYS A 25 15.29 -46.02 20.33
C CYS A 25 16.83 -45.98 20.04
N GLY A 26 17.60 -45.69 21.11
CA GLY A 26 18.98 -46.16 21.37
C GLY A 26 20.11 -45.23 20.87
N GLY A 27 21.27 -45.11 21.53
CA GLY A 27 21.77 -45.67 22.80
C GLY A 27 23.20 -45.17 23.10
N ASP A 28 23.75 -45.41 24.30
CA ASP A 28 25.07 -44.89 24.69
C ASP A 28 26.25 -45.47 23.87
N SER A 29 27.19 -44.63 23.43
CA SER A 29 28.65 -44.89 23.49
C SER A 29 29.48 -43.69 23.01
N SER A 30 30.72 -43.63 23.49
CA SER A 30 31.66 -42.50 23.36
C SER A 30 32.53 -42.53 22.09
N SER A 31 32.72 -41.39 21.42
CA SER A 31 34.04 -41.00 20.87
C SER A 31 34.12 -39.51 20.47
N SER A 32 35.23 -38.89 20.86
CA SER A 32 35.82 -37.61 20.43
C SER A 32 35.52 -37.08 19.02
N GLY A 33 35.26 -35.77 18.92
CA GLY A 33 35.31 -34.95 17.69
C GLY A 33 35.13 -33.45 18.02
N THR A 34 36.02 -32.60 17.52
CA THR A 34 36.19 -31.16 17.78
C THR A 34 34.96 -30.26 17.50
N PRO A 35 34.83 -29.10 18.16
CA PRO A 35 33.83 -28.08 17.84
C PRO A 35 34.32 -27.10 16.76
N GLU A 36 33.42 -26.72 15.85
CA GLU A 36 33.51 -25.50 15.02
C GLU A 36 32.16 -24.77 15.15
N ASP A 37 32.25 -23.46 15.44
CA ASP A 37 31.27 -22.36 15.48
C ASP A 37 29.76 -22.58 15.76
N PRO A 38 29.20 -21.90 16.78
CA PRO A 38 27.79 -21.53 16.81
C PRO A 38 27.53 -20.22 16.05
N GLU A 39 26.53 -20.23 15.16
CA GLU A 39 25.99 -19.01 14.52
C GLU A 39 25.37 -18.05 15.56
N GLU A 40 25.25 -16.76 15.20
CA GLU A 40 24.78 -15.67 16.05
C GLU A 40 23.37 -15.91 16.63
N ASP A 41 23.28 -16.01 17.97
CA ASP A 41 22.02 -15.91 18.71
C ASP A 41 21.50 -14.46 18.66
N VAL A 42 20.72 -14.13 17.63
CA VAL A 42 19.93 -12.89 17.59
C VAL A 42 18.87 -12.95 18.69
N HIS A 43 19.16 -12.34 19.85
CA HIS A 43 18.22 -12.28 20.97
C HIS A 43 16.92 -11.55 20.55
N PRO A 44 15.75 -12.23 20.53
CA PRO A 44 14.50 -11.53 20.34
C PRO A 44 14.25 -10.63 21.57
N ALA A 45 13.74 -9.42 21.32
CA ALA A 45 13.42 -8.49 22.39
C ALA A 45 12.49 -9.15 23.42
N LYS A 46 12.88 -9.12 24.70
CA LYS A 46 12.02 -9.57 25.81
C LYS A 46 10.75 -8.71 25.78
N GLU A 47 9.61 -9.34 25.48
CA GLU A 47 8.32 -8.65 25.61
C GLU A 47 8.20 -8.11 27.04
N ALA A 48 8.02 -6.80 27.17
CA ALA A 48 7.83 -6.15 28.46
C ALA A 48 6.55 -6.72 29.10
N GLY A 49 6.72 -7.52 30.15
CA GLY A 49 5.62 -8.24 30.78
C GLY A 49 4.48 -7.30 31.18
N VAL A 50 3.27 -7.65 30.75
CA VAL A 50 2.03 -6.90 30.99
C VAL A 50 1.29 -7.54 32.16
N ASP A 51 1.16 -6.84 33.28
CA ASP A 51 0.47 -7.35 34.46
C ASP A 51 -1.06 -7.20 34.32
N ASN A 52 -1.53 -6.08 33.76
CA ASN A 52 -2.93 -5.83 33.41
C ASN A 52 -3.08 -5.19 32.03
N LYS A 53 -4.24 -5.34 31.38
CA LYS A 53 -4.61 -4.59 30.17
C LYS A 53 -6.03 -4.04 30.29
N VAL A 54 -6.36 -3.03 29.48
CA VAL A 54 -7.71 -2.46 29.44
C VAL A 54 -8.77 -3.53 29.14
N SER A 55 -9.84 -3.56 29.94
CA SER A 55 -10.83 -4.65 29.94
C SER A 55 -11.67 -4.71 28.66
N ASP A 56 -11.61 -5.82 27.94
CA ASP A 56 -12.37 -6.10 26.71
C ASP A 56 -13.75 -6.75 26.96
N SER A 57 -14.21 -6.73 28.22
CA SER A 57 -15.48 -7.32 28.67
C SER A 57 -16.67 -6.85 27.83
N LYS A 58 -17.48 -7.80 27.36
CA LYS A 58 -18.75 -7.52 26.65
C LYS A 58 -19.84 -6.94 27.55
N VAL A 59 -19.63 -6.96 28.86
CA VAL A 59 -20.54 -6.39 29.85
C VAL A 59 -19.78 -5.49 30.82
N THR A 60 -20.25 -4.26 30.97
CA THR A 60 -19.77 -3.31 31.97
C THR A 60 -20.89 -3.07 32.98
N LYS A 61 -20.66 -3.35 34.26
CA LYS A 61 -21.55 -2.93 35.34
C LYS A 61 -21.05 -1.60 35.92
N ASP A 62 -21.97 -0.69 36.22
CA ASP A 62 -21.64 0.64 36.74
C ASP A 62 -22.78 1.17 37.64
N LYS A 63 -22.64 2.38 38.19
CA LYS A 63 -23.70 3.04 38.96
C LYS A 63 -23.90 4.48 38.50
N ILE A 64 -25.15 4.85 38.22
CA ILE A 64 -25.51 6.21 37.82
C ILE A 64 -26.29 6.90 38.93
N TYR A 65 -25.89 8.12 39.32
CA TYR A 65 -26.69 8.93 40.24
C TYR A 65 -27.86 9.56 39.50
N ASP A 66 -29.09 9.25 39.92
CA ASP A 66 -30.30 9.88 39.40
C ASP A 66 -30.84 10.87 40.45
N SER A 67 -30.98 12.14 40.04
CA SER A 67 -31.43 13.23 40.91
C SER A 67 -32.94 13.31 41.09
N SER A 68 -33.74 12.57 40.32
CA SER A 68 -35.19 12.47 40.47
C SER A 68 -35.60 11.49 41.56
N VAL A 69 -34.78 10.45 41.82
CA VAL A 69 -34.93 9.51 42.95
C VAL A 69 -33.94 9.76 44.09
N GLY A 70 -32.88 10.56 43.87
CA GLY A 70 -31.90 10.93 44.90
C GLY A 70 -30.94 9.80 45.29
N ALA A 71 -30.71 8.83 44.40
CA ALA A 71 -29.98 7.60 44.68
C ALA A 71 -29.05 7.19 43.52
N TYR A 72 -28.10 6.30 43.81
CA TYR A 72 -27.30 5.62 42.80
C TYR A 72 -28.02 4.35 42.32
N LEU A 73 -28.30 4.29 41.03
CA LEU A 73 -28.91 3.14 40.35
C LEU A 73 -27.84 2.26 39.71
N ASN A 74 -27.91 0.95 39.93
CA ASN A 74 -27.07 -0.05 39.29
C ASN A 74 -27.45 -0.17 37.80
N THR A 75 -26.44 -0.10 36.94
CA THR A 75 -26.57 -0.19 35.49
C THR A 75 -25.72 -1.30 34.92
N VAL A 76 -26.15 -1.82 33.78
CA VAL A 76 -25.41 -2.82 33.00
C VAL A 76 -25.44 -2.46 31.53
N GLN A 77 -24.25 -2.26 30.99
CA GLN A 77 -23.99 -1.83 29.63
C GLN A 77 -23.47 -3.01 28.81
N PHE A 78 -24.09 -3.25 27.66
CA PHE A 78 -23.66 -4.22 26.66
C PHE A 78 -24.19 -3.83 25.28
N GLY A 79 -23.39 -4.03 24.23
CA GLY A 79 -23.72 -3.53 22.89
C GLY A 79 -24.02 -2.02 22.91
N MET A 80 -25.14 -1.62 22.31
CA MET A 80 -25.60 -0.23 22.26
C MET A 80 -26.41 0.22 23.48
N TYR A 81 -26.65 -0.66 24.46
CA TYR A 81 -27.62 -0.46 25.53
C TYR A 81 -26.97 -0.27 26.89
N VAL A 82 -27.55 0.61 27.71
CA VAL A 82 -27.36 0.69 29.16
C VAL A 82 -28.71 0.41 29.81
N TRP A 83 -28.85 -0.74 30.45
CA TRP A 83 -30.07 -1.12 31.16
C TRP A 83 -29.94 -0.83 32.65
N LEU A 84 -31.07 -0.50 33.31
CA LEU A 84 -31.15 -0.54 34.77
C LEU A 84 -31.21 -1.98 35.26
N GLU A 85 -30.39 -2.33 36.25
CA GLU A 85 -30.53 -3.59 36.99
C GLU A 85 -31.56 -3.47 38.10
N ASP A 86 -31.68 -2.28 38.70
CA ASP A 86 -32.54 -2.05 39.85
C ASP A 86 -34.03 -2.14 39.50
N ASN A 87 -34.70 -2.98 40.29
CA ASN A 87 -36.15 -3.04 40.42
C ASN A 87 -36.64 -1.74 41.06
N ALA A 88 -37.48 -0.96 40.37
CA ALA A 88 -38.13 0.21 40.97
C ALA A 88 -39.10 -0.24 42.08
N THR A 89 -39.03 0.38 43.27
CA THR A 89 -39.81 -0.05 44.46
C THR A 89 -40.79 1.02 44.97
N GLU A 90 -40.44 2.31 44.90
CA GLU A 90 -41.30 3.41 45.34
C GLU A 90 -42.45 3.71 44.37
N GLY A 91 -43.62 4.04 44.91
CA GLY A 91 -44.77 4.47 44.13
C GLY A 91 -45.89 5.04 45.00
N TYR A 92 -46.43 6.19 44.58
CA TYR A 92 -47.38 7.01 45.35
C TYR A 92 -48.76 7.14 44.65
N SER A 93 -49.15 6.15 43.82
CA SER A 93 -50.39 6.21 43.03
C SER A 93 -50.99 4.84 42.75
N SER A 94 -52.31 4.80 42.52
CA SER A 94 -53.09 3.61 42.15
C SER A 94 -52.73 3.00 40.80
N SER A 95 -51.99 3.70 39.93
CA SER A 95 -51.53 3.18 38.63
C SER A 95 -50.30 2.25 38.73
N THR A 96 -49.90 1.87 39.95
CA THR A 96 -48.74 0.99 40.22
C THR A 96 -49.00 0.12 41.45
N MET A 97 -48.54 -1.14 41.44
CA MET A 97 -48.77 -2.08 42.54
C MET A 97 -47.60 -3.07 42.74
N CYS A 98 -47.63 -3.79 43.86
CA CYS A 98 -46.75 -4.92 44.14
C CYS A 98 -47.49 -6.25 43.93
N TYR A 99 -46.74 -7.32 43.67
CA TYR A 99 -47.29 -8.66 43.47
C TYR A 99 -48.02 -9.15 44.72
N ASN A 100 -49.29 -9.54 44.55
CA ASN A 100 -50.20 -9.94 45.62
C ASN A 100 -50.36 -8.88 46.73
N ASP A 101 -50.15 -7.59 46.41
CA ASP A 101 -50.12 -6.44 47.35
C ASP A 101 -49.08 -6.56 48.48
N ASP A 102 -48.01 -7.34 48.25
CA ASP A 102 -46.92 -7.56 49.20
C ASP A 102 -45.67 -6.73 48.83
N PRO A 103 -45.22 -5.80 49.71
CA PRO A 103 -44.01 -5.01 49.49
C PRO A 103 -42.75 -5.84 49.26
N ASP A 104 -42.60 -7.02 49.87
CA ASP A 104 -41.40 -7.85 49.73
C ASP A 104 -41.26 -8.37 48.29
N ASN A 105 -42.37 -8.66 47.61
CA ASN A 105 -42.36 -9.05 46.21
C ASN A 105 -42.03 -7.88 45.27
N CYS A 106 -42.28 -6.63 45.67
CA CYS A 106 -41.81 -5.45 44.93
C CYS A 106 -40.27 -5.37 44.92
N TYR A 107 -39.59 -5.75 46.02
CA TYR A 107 -38.13 -5.84 46.04
C TYR A 107 -37.62 -7.01 45.18
N ALA A 108 -38.28 -8.18 45.25
CA ALA A 108 -37.88 -9.38 44.51
C ALA A 108 -38.04 -9.23 42.99
N TYR A 109 -39.19 -8.73 42.50
CA TYR A 109 -39.54 -8.75 41.08
C TYR A 109 -39.63 -7.38 40.42
N GLY A 110 -39.68 -6.30 41.21
CA GLY A 110 -39.97 -4.94 40.76
C GLY A 110 -41.44 -4.55 40.92
N ARG A 111 -41.69 -3.24 41.10
CA ARG A 111 -43.04 -2.66 41.06
C ARG A 111 -43.62 -2.78 39.66
N MET A 112 -44.90 -3.10 39.58
CA MET A 112 -45.63 -3.17 38.32
C MET A 112 -46.34 -1.86 38.00
N TYR A 113 -46.55 -1.63 36.71
CA TYR A 113 -47.16 -0.43 36.13
C TYR A 113 -48.31 -0.83 35.22
N HIS A 114 -49.40 -0.05 35.29
CA HIS A 114 -50.47 -0.08 34.31
C HIS A 114 -49.95 0.44 32.94
N PRO A 115 -50.40 -0.10 31.79
CA PRO A 115 -50.10 0.45 30.47
C PRO A 115 -50.35 1.97 30.40
N GLY A 116 -49.45 2.70 29.76
CA GLY A 116 -49.49 4.17 29.69
C GLY A 116 -48.99 4.93 30.94
N TYR A 117 -48.82 4.28 32.09
CA TYR A 117 -48.35 4.91 33.34
C TYR A 117 -46.88 4.60 33.70
N ALA A 118 -46.19 3.79 32.89
CA ALA A 118 -44.76 3.55 33.03
C ALA A 118 -43.95 4.85 33.01
N ARG A 119 -43.08 5.03 34.02
CA ARG A 119 -42.13 6.16 34.08
C ARG A 119 -40.74 5.64 34.37
N CYS A 120 -39.79 6.07 33.56
CA CYS A 120 -38.38 5.80 33.75
C CYS A 120 -37.67 6.98 34.42
N PRO A 121 -36.54 6.74 35.11
CA PRO A 121 -35.69 7.80 35.66
C PRO A 121 -35.13 8.73 34.56
N SER A 122 -34.50 9.83 34.97
CA SER A 122 -34.07 10.88 34.05
C SER A 122 -33.03 10.37 33.05
N GLY A 123 -33.28 10.57 31.75
CA GLY A 123 -32.40 10.08 30.68
C GLY A 123 -32.54 8.58 30.36
N PHE A 124 -33.51 7.88 30.95
CA PHE A 124 -33.90 6.52 30.58
C PHE A 124 -35.31 6.51 29.95
N SER A 125 -35.56 5.56 29.05
CA SER A 125 -36.83 5.36 28.35
C SER A 125 -37.41 3.96 28.60
N VAL A 126 -38.73 3.84 28.40
CA VAL A 126 -39.38 2.54 28.28
C VAL A 126 -38.85 1.87 27.00
N PRO A 127 -38.31 0.64 27.05
CA PRO A 127 -37.81 -0.05 25.87
C PRO A 127 -38.90 -0.27 24.84
N THR A 128 -38.56 -0.23 23.56
CA THR A 128 -39.44 -0.62 22.45
C THR A 128 -39.40 -2.13 22.21
N LYS A 129 -40.31 -2.63 21.37
CA LYS A 129 -40.25 -3.98 20.81
C LYS A 129 -38.89 -4.30 20.16
N ASP A 130 -38.29 -3.34 19.47
CA ASP A 130 -37.04 -3.55 18.75
C ASP A 130 -35.85 -3.55 19.70
N ASP A 131 -35.90 -2.80 20.80
CA ASP A 131 -34.87 -2.86 21.86
C ASP A 131 -34.83 -4.21 22.57
N TRP A 132 -36.01 -4.75 22.89
CA TRP A 132 -36.14 -6.10 23.44
C TRP A 132 -35.63 -7.16 22.45
N SER A 133 -35.94 -7.00 21.16
CA SER A 133 -35.49 -7.91 20.11
C SER A 133 -33.97 -7.85 19.88
N GLY A 134 -33.41 -6.64 19.78
CA GLY A 134 -31.98 -6.39 19.62
C GLY A 134 -31.16 -6.85 20.83
N THR A 135 -31.68 -6.63 22.04
CA THR A 135 -31.10 -7.15 23.28
C THR A 135 -31.04 -8.68 23.29
N MET A 136 -32.11 -9.38 22.90
CA MET A 136 -32.09 -10.85 22.82
C MET A 136 -31.21 -11.38 21.69
N ALA A 137 -31.12 -10.66 20.56
CA ALA A 137 -30.17 -10.96 19.50
C ALA A 137 -28.71 -10.83 19.99
N TYR A 138 -28.39 -9.77 20.74
CA TYR A 138 -27.07 -9.57 21.34
C TYR A 138 -26.72 -10.66 22.36
N ILE A 139 -27.65 -11.02 23.27
CA ILE A 139 -27.48 -12.12 24.23
C ILE A 139 -27.34 -13.49 23.53
N SER A 140 -27.94 -13.65 22.35
CA SER A 140 -27.78 -14.86 21.53
C SER A 140 -26.42 -14.90 20.82
N LYS A 141 -25.88 -13.74 20.41
CA LYS A 141 -24.53 -13.57 19.84
C LYS A 141 -23.44 -13.73 20.91
N TYR A 142 -23.72 -13.30 22.14
CA TYR A 142 -22.80 -13.30 23.30
C TYR A 142 -23.44 -13.96 24.54
N PRO A 143 -23.47 -15.31 24.62
CA PRO A 143 -24.13 -16.08 25.67
C PRO A 143 -23.75 -15.72 27.12
N GLU A 144 -22.54 -15.20 27.34
CA GLU A 144 -21.97 -14.73 28.60
C GLU A 144 -22.68 -13.49 29.17
N VAL A 145 -23.34 -12.70 28.31
CA VAL A 145 -24.14 -11.53 28.74
C VAL A 145 -25.36 -11.95 29.56
N ALA A 146 -25.94 -13.13 29.26
CA ALA A 146 -27.16 -13.60 29.91
C ALA A 146 -27.00 -13.80 31.43
N SER A 147 -25.83 -14.25 31.89
CA SER A 147 -25.52 -14.42 33.31
C SER A 147 -25.36 -13.09 34.06
N SER A 148 -25.00 -12.02 33.36
CA SER A 148 -24.73 -10.72 33.98
C SER A 148 -25.95 -9.81 34.03
N PHE A 149 -26.86 -9.91 33.05
CA PHE A 149 -28.00 -8.99 32.89
C PHE A 149 -29.32 -9.42 33.60
N GLY A 150 -29.55 -10.72 33.80
CA GLY A 150 -30.61 -11.28 34.68
C GLY A 150 -32.00 -10.61 34.67
N PHE A 151 -32.99 -11.19 33.98
CA PHE A 151 -34.38 -10.72 34.02
C PHE A 151 -35.15 -11.27 35.22
N SER A 152 -35.97 -10.42 35.85
CA SER A 152 -37.00 -10.83 36.82
C SER A 152 -38.07 -11.69 36.14
N MET A 153 -38.47 -12.79 36.78
CA MET A 153 -39.54 -13.67 36.28
C MET A 153 -40.91 -13.34 36.92
N GLY A 154 -41.17 -12.06 37.18
CA GLY A 154 -42.34 -11.61 37.94
C GLY A 154 -43.72 -11.97 37.37
N GLY A 155 -43.89 -12.33 36.09
CA GLY A 155 -45.24 -12.46 35.53
C GLY A 155 -45.99 -11.11 35.48
N TYR A 156 -47.33 -11.16 35.46
CA TYR A 156 -48.25 -10.01 35.45
C TYR A 156 -49.39 -10.19 36.45
N CYS A 157 -50.07 -9.12 36.85
CA CYS A 157 -51.21 -9.18 37.80
C CYS A 157 -52.40 -8.32 37.35
N TYR A 158 -53.55 -8.50 37.99
CA TYR A 158 -54.79 -7.78 37.73
C TYR A 158 -55.64 -7.64 39.00
N GLU A 159 -56.59 -6.71 39.01
CA GLU A 159 -57.54 -6.54 40.13
C GLU A 159 -58.66 -7.57 40.04
N GLY A 160 -58.61 -8.60 40.88
CA GLY A 160 -59.61 -9.66 41.00
C GLY A 160 -60.69 -9.36 42.05
N LEU A 161 -61.73 -10.21 42.09
CA LEU A 161 -62.85 -10.11 43.03
C LEU A 161 -62.46 -10.23 44.53
N HIS A 162 -61.23 -10.65 44.82
CA HIS A 162 -60.72 -10.89 46.17
C HIS A 162 -59.38 -10.20 46.47
N GLY A 163 -58.93 -9.29 45.61
CA GLY A 163 -57.64 -8.60 45.73
C GLY A 163 -56.82 -8.69 44.43
N VAL A 164 -55.51 -8.42 44.53
CA VAL A 164 -54.59 -8.53 43.39
C VAL A 164 -54.29 -10.02 43.12
N ASP A 165 -54.68 -10.52 41.95
CA ASP A 165 -54.35 -11.86 41.46
C ASP A 165 -53.19 -11.79 40.45
N CYS A 166 -52.25 -12.72 40.54
CA CYS A 166 -51.02 -12.73 39.72
C CYS A 166 -50.85 -14.03 38.92
N ALA A 167 -50.38 -13.91 37.68
CA ALA A 167 -50.21 -14.99 36.72
C ALA A 167 -48.77 -15.06 36.17
N ASP A 168 -48.30 -16.30 35.91
CA ASP A 168 -46.96 -16.63 35.39
C ASP A 168 -45.75 -16.10 36.20
N LEU A 169 -45.97 -15.74 37.48
CA LEU A 169 -44.92 -15.56 38.49
C LEU A 169 -43.96 -16.77 38.51
N ASP A 170 -42.66 -16.50 38.61
CA ASP A 170 -41.53 -17.43 38.51
C ASP A 170 -41.42 -18.23 37.20
N LYS A 171 -42.25 -17.95 36.18
CA LYS A 171 -42.22 -18.64 34.88
C LYS A 171 -41.77 -17.77 33.73
N ALA A 172 -41.93 -16.45 33.83
CA ALA A 172 -41.58 -15.50 32.77
C ALA A 172 -41.51 -14.05 33.26
N GLY A 173 -40.67 -13.24 32.63
CA GLY A 173 -40.79 -11.78 32.73
C GLY A 173 -41.89 -11.28 31.79
N TYR A 174 -42.81 -10.45 32.29
CA TYR A 174 -43.80 -9.74 31.46
C TYR A 174 -43.54 -8.24 31.61
N TYR A 175 -42.87 -7.65 30.62
CA TYR A 175 -42.40 -6.26 30.64
C TYR A 175 -43.19 -5.38 29.69
N LEU A 176 -43.39 -4.10 30.04
CA LEU A 176 -43.84 -3.08 29.09
C LEU A 176 -42.76 -2.82 28.02
N ALA A 177 -43.19 -2.69 26.76
CA ALA A 177 -42.34 -2.66 25.57
C ALA A 177 -42.71 -1.53 24.57
N GLY A 178 -43.14 -0.39 25.10
CA GLY A 178 -43.67 0.74 24.31
C GLY A 178 -45.07 0.45 23.75
N ASP A 179 -45.69 1.46 23.11
CA ASP A 179 -46.87 1.35 22.23
C ASP A 179 -47.95 0.32 22.64
N ASN A 180 -48.41 0.38 23.90
CA ASN A 180 -49.34 -0.59 24.52
C ASN A 180 -49.02 -2.05 24.17
N THR A 181 -47.75 -2.42 24.21
CA THR A 181 -47.21 -3.75 23.92
C THR A 181 -46.44 -4.28 25.11
N ILE A 182 -46.50 -5.59 25.34
CA ILE A 182 -45.69 -6.30 26.34
C ILE A 182 -44.66 -7.22 25.68
N ALA A 183 -43.46 -7.26 26.25
CA ALA A 183 -42.40 -8.23 25.99
C ALA A 183 -42.48 -9.36 27.02
N ILE A 184 -42.77 -10.58 26.55
CA ILE A 184 -42.81 -11.80 27.35
C ILE A 184 -41.48 -12.52 27.18
N VAL A 185 -40.66 -12.50 28.24
CA VAL A 185 -39.30 -13.03 28.28
C VAL A 185 -39.27 -14.39 28.97
N LYS A 186 -38.81 -15.41 28.24
CA LYS A 186 -38.64 -16.79 28.74
C LYS A 186 -37.23 -17.28 28.37
N GLY A 187 -36.33 -17.33 29.35
CA GLY A 187 -34.92 -17.65 29.14
C GLY A 187 -34.24 -16.64 28.21
N ARG A 188 -33.76 -17.11 27.05
CA ARG A 188 -33.16 -16.27 25.98
C ARG A 188 -34.13 -15.93 24.85
N SER A 189 -35.43 -16.13 25.05
CA SER A 189 -36.46 -15.83 24.05
C SER A 189 -37.35 -14.68 24.51
N VAL A 190 -37.74 -13.83 23.57
CA VAL A 190 -38.76 -12.80 23.75
C VAL A 190 -39.89 -12.99 22.73
N SER A 191 -41.12 -12.73 23.17
CA SER A 191 -42.30 -12.69 22.30
C SER A 191 -43.16 -11.49 22.69
N PHE A 192 -43.99 -11.01 21.77
CA PHE A 192 -44.73 -9.75 21.95
C PHE A 192 -46.23 -9.95 21.82
N ARG A 193 -47.00 -9.22 22.63
CA ARG A 193 -48.47 -9.16 22.59
C ARG A 193 -48.94 -7.75 22.93
N PRO A 194 -50.15 -7.33 22.50
CA PRO A 194 -50.79 -6.14 23.06
C PRO A 194 -50.88 -6.25 24.58
N ALA A 195 -50.66 -5.13 25.26
CA ALA A 195 -50.89 -5.01 26.68
C ALA A 195 -52.40 -4.92 26.93
N ASP A 196 -52.91 -5.78 27.80
CA ASP A 196 -54.27 -5.61 28.35
C ASP A 196 -54.28 -4.41 29.30
N GLU A 197 -55.25 -3.50 29.15
CA GLU A 197 -55.35 -2.28 29.93
C GLU A 197 -55.81 -2.53 31.38
N GLU A 198 -56.44 -3.68 31.69
CA GLU A 198 -56.86 -4.02 33.06
C GLU A 198 -55.72 -4.65 33.90
N ASN A 199 -54.55 -4.89 33.30
CA ASN A 199 -53.43 -5.62 33.90
C ASN A 199 -52.23 -4.71 34.24
N PHE A 200 -51.40 -5.19 35.17
CA PHE A 200 -50.16 -4.57 35.61
C PHE A 200 -48.95 -5.42 35.22
N TYR A 201 -47.92 -4.78 34.69
CA TYR A 201 -46.73 -5.42 34.11
C TYR A 201 -45.44 -4.81 34.66
N GLN A 202 -44.33 -5.54 34.54
CA GLN A 202 -43.02 -5.05 34.97
C GLN A 202 -42.52 -3.92 34.06
N LEU A 203 -41.67 -3.07 34.61
CA LEU A 203 -40.90 -2.10 33.85
C LEU A 203 -39.41 -2.29 34.15
N ARG A 204 -38.60 -2.43 33.10
CA ARG A 204 -37.16 -2.21 33.16
C ARG A 204 -36.80 -1.16 32.12
N CYS A 205 -36.09 -0.13 32.52
CA CYS A 205 -35.75 0.99 31.64
C CYS A 205 -34.36 0.83 31.04
N LEU A 206 -34.16 1.42 29.87
CA LEU A 206 -32.86 1.49 29.20
C LEU A 206 -32.55 2.91 28.76
N LYS A 207 -31.29 3.14 28.39
CA LYS A 207 -30.87 4.21 27.50
C LYS A 207 -29.84 3.67 26.53
N TYR A 208 -29.56 4.41 25.47
CA TYR A 208 -28.50 4.05 24.53
C TYR A 208 -27.15 4.57 25.02
N THR A 209 -26.08 3.84 24.71
CA THR A 209 -24.70 4.35 24.82
C THR A 209 -24.37 5.37 23.72
N TYR A 210 -25.13 5.32 22.61
CA TYR A 210 -24.77 5.90 21.32
C TYR A 210 -23.35 5.52 20.86
N LEU A 211 -22.88 4.33 21.25
CA LEU A 211 -21.55 3.80 21.01
C LEU A 211 -21.64 2.32 20.65
N VAL A 212 -21.16 1.95 19.46
CA VAL A 212 -21.14 0.56 18.97
C VAL A 212 -19.76 0.17 18.45
N ALA A 213 -19.48 -1.14 18.42
CA ALA A 213 -18.19 -1.65 17.95
C ALA A 213 -18.03 -1.51 16.43
N THR A 214 -19.04 -1.93 15.67
CA THR A 214 -19.02 -2.01 14.20
C THR A 214 -20.33 -1.51 13.60
N VAL A 215 -20.35 -1.26 12.28
CA VAL A 215 -21.55 -0.80 11.56
C VAL A 215 -22.67 -1.86 11.61
N GLU A 216 -22.30 -3.14 11.68
CA GLU A 216 -23.23 -4.27 11.80
C GLU A 216 -23.93 -4.36 13.17
N ASP A 217 -23.40 -3.70 14.20
CA ASP A 217 -24.02 -3.62 15.52
C ASP A 217 -25.00 -2.42 15.65
N LEU A 218 -25.24 -1.65 14.58
CA LEU A 218 -26.24 -0.57 14.56
C LEU A 218 -27.68 -1.12 14.47
N PRO A 219 -28.69 -0.45 15.06
CA PRO A 219 -30.08 -0.92 15.02
C PRO A 219 -30.71 -0.70 13.62
N HIS A 220 -31.91 -1.22 13.39
CA HIS A 220 -32.59 -1.04 12.10
C HIS A 220 -32.86 0.45 11.81
N CYS A 221 -32.46 0.94 10.64
CA CYS A 221 -32.71 2.32 10.22
C CYS A 221 -34.01 2.41 9.41
N ASP A 222 -35.03 3.03 10.01
CA ASP A 222 -36.32 3.31 9.39
C ASP A 222 -36.83 4.71 9.77
N SER A 223 -38.11 5.00 9.52
CA SER A 223 -38.72 6.28 9.85
C SER A 223 -38.82 6.60 11.33
N ILE A 224 -38.93 5.59 12.20
CA ILE A 224 -39.02 5.78 13.65
C ILE A 224 -37.62 6.10 14.15
N THR A 225 -36.65 5.20 13.90
CA THR A 225 -35.22 5.37 14.26
C THR A 225 -34.68 6.74 13.84
N ARG A 226 -34.96 7.18 12.60
CA ARG A 226 -34.52 8.48 12.06
C ARG A 226 -35.08 9.70 12.82
N SER A 227 -36.18 9.52 13.54
CA SER A 227 -36.87 10.58 14.28
C SER A 227 -36.64 10.54 15.79
N THR A 228 -36.18 9.41 16.33
CA THR A 228 -36.06 9.16 17.78
C THR A 228 -34.62 9.01 18.27
N LEU A 229 -33.72 8.44 17.46
CA LEU A 229 -32.33 8.16 17.88
C LEU A 229 -31.36 9.23 17.41
N GLN A 230 -30.35 9.52 18.26
CA GLN A 230 -29.18 10.32 17.90
C GLN A 230 -28.22 9.49 17.01
N PRO A 231 -27.22 10.15 16.37
CA PRO A 231 -26.12 9.43 15.73
C PRO A 231 -25.37 8.53 16.71
N PHE A 232 -24.93 7.36 16.25
CA PHE A 232 -24.13 6.40 17.02
C PHE A 232 -22.66 6.49 16.58
N TYR A 233 -21.73 6.62 17.52
CA TYR A 233 -20.32 6.50 17.24
C TYR A 233 -19.96 5.03 16.99
N VAL A 234 -19.38 4.75 15.83
CA VAL A 234 -18.92 3.42 15.45
C VAL A 234 -17.40 3.36 15.68
N MET A 235 -16.97 2.55 16.65
CA MET A 235 -15.56 2.52 17.08
C MET A 235 -14.60 2.00 16.01
N SER A 236 -15.04 1.11 15.10
CA SER A 236 -14.23 0.69 13.95
C SER A 236 -13.97 1.83 12.94
N GLU A 237 -14.99 2.65 12.69
CA GLU A 237 -14.97 3.75 11.72
C GLU A 237 -14.51 5.08 12.34
N LYS A 238 -14.36 5.11 13.67
CA LYS A 238 -13.94 6.25 14.48
C LYS A 238 -14.79 7.52 14.29
N THR A 239 -16.07 7.36 13.95
CA THR A 239 -16.97 8.47 13.61
C THR A 239 -18.44 8.13 13.87
N ASN A 240 -19.27 9.16 13.96
CA ASN A 240 -20.71 9.04 14.12
C ASN A 240 -21.39 8.63 12.81
N TYR A 241 -22.34 7.71 12.95
CA TYR A 241 -23.25 7.31 11.90
C TYR A 241 -24.66 7.80 12.24
N LYS A 242 -25.36 8.40 11.28
CA LYS A 242 -26.76 8.81 11.40
C LYS A 242 -27.66 7.95 10.50
N CYS A 243 -28.88 7.69 10.94
CA CYS A 243 -29.88 6.99 10.13
C CYS A 243 -30.40 7.94 9.03
N SER A 244 -30.12 7.64 7.77
CA SER A 244 -30.59 8.37 6.59
C SER A 244 -31.32 7.42 5.65
N GLY A 245 -32.54 7.78 5.23
CA GLY A 245 -33.39 6.85 4.48
C GLY A 245 -33.63 5.56 5.25
N THR A 246 -33.13 4.44 4.73
CA THR A 246 -33.22 3.10 5.35
C THR A 246 -31.86 2.52 5.74
N ARG A 247 -30.82 3.36 5.91
CA ARG A 247 -29.47 2.92 6.23
C ARG A 247 -28.72 3.91 7.11
N TRP A 248 -27.71 3.42 7.81
CA TRP A 248 -26.77 4.27 8.52
C TRP A 248 -25.72 4.81 7.56
N VAL A 249 -25.44 6.11 7.66
CA VAL A 249 -24.41 6.81 6.87
C VAL A 249 -23.46 7.54 7.82
N ASP A 250 -22.16 7.49 7.52
CA ASP A 250 -21.14 8.32 8.16
C ASP A 250 -21.59 9.80 8.07
N ASP A 251 -21.62 10.50 9.20
CA ASP A 251 -21.93 11.94 9.25
C ASP A 251 -20.69 12.83 9.44
N PHE A 252 -19.52 12.21 9.48
CA PHE A 252 -18.18 12.78 9.65
C PHE A 252 -17.97 13.58 10.93
N SER A 253 -18.85 13.40 11.92
CA SER A 253 -18.70 13.98 13.26
C SER A 253 -18.22 12.94 14.27
N ASN A 254 -17.87 13.43 15.45
CA ASN A 254 -17.58 12.67 16.65
C ASN A 254 -18.31 13.26 17.87
N SER A 255 -19.33 14.10 17.65
CA SER A 255 -20.05 14.76 18.73
C SER A 255 -20.86 13.77 19.58
N CYS A 256 -20.78 13.89 20.90
CA CYS A 256 -21.65 13.22 21.85
C CYS A 256 -22.49 14.26 22.61
N GLY A 257 -23.69 13.87 23.06
CA GLY A 257 -24.54 14.73 23.87
C GLY A 257 -24.01 14.87 25.31
N SER A 258 -24.65 15.75 26.07
CA SER A 258 -24.29 15.95 27.48
C SER A 258 -24.72 14.80 28.39
N SER A 259 -25.69 13.97 27.96
CA SER A 259 -26.15 12.76 28.66
C SER A 259 -25.16 11.60 28.56
N GLU A 260 -24.26 11.65 27.58
CA GLU A 260 -23.25 10.62 27.29
C GLU A 260 -21.89 10.94 27.91
N ASN A 261 -21.70 12.12 28.52
CA ASN A 261 -20.40 12.54 29.06
C ASN A 261 -19.90 11.57 30.16
N GLY A 262 -18.74 10.95 29.93
CA GLY A 262 -18.15 9.89 30.75
C GLY A 262 -18.50 8.47 30.30
N MET A 263 -19.47 8.28 29.39
CA MET A 263 -19.73 6.97 28.78
C MET A 263 -18.52 6.52 27.97
N SER A 264 -18.21 5.23 28.07
CA SER A 264 -17.06 4.61 27.43
C SER A 264 -17.34 3.16 27.07
N ALA A 265 -16.59 2.64 26.10
CA ALA A 265 -16.52 1.22 25.77
C ALA A 265 -15.15 0.89 25.18
N VAL A 266 -14.81 -0.41 25.17
CA VAL A 266 -13.52 -0.90 24.67
C VAL A 266 -13.75 -1.73 23.41
N TYR A 267 -12.97 -1.44 22.37
CA TYR A 267 -12.98 -2.15 21.09
C TYR A 267 -11.54 -2.33 20.61
N ASN A 268 -11.14 -3.57 20.31
CA ASN A 268 -9.77 -3.97 19.93
C ASN A 268 -8.70 -3.33 20.83
N ASP A 269 -8.76 -3.63 22.13
CA ASP A 269 -7.86 -3.12 23.19
C ASP A 269 -7.73 -1.57 23.24
N THR A 270 -8.71 -0.86 22.66
CA THR A 270 -8.78 0.61 22.64
C THR A 270 -10.07 1.06 23.31
N MET A 271 -9.96 1.81 24.40
CA MET A 271 -11.05 2.48 25.10
C MET A 271 -11.39 3.80 24.42
N TYR A 272 -12.67 3.97 24.10
CA TYR A 272 -13.26 5.21 23.59
C TYR A 272 -14.13 5.83 24.70
N ILE A 273 -14.14 7.16 24.79
CA ILE A 273 -14.90 7.91 25.80
C ILE A 273 -15.54 9.16 25.22
N CYS A 274 -16.75 9.50 25.66
CA CYS A 274 -17.37 10.80 25.41
C CYS A 274 -16.90 11.80 26.48
N LYS A 275 -16.17 12.84 26.06
CA LYS A 275 -15.58 13.86 26.95
C LYS A 275 -15.58 15.19 26.21
N PHE A 276 -15.89 16.29 26.90
CA PHE A 276 -16.01 17.63 26.28
C PHE A 276 -17.03 17.73 25.11
N ARG A 277 -18.09 16.89 25.12
CA ARG A 277 -19.06 16.71 24.01
C ARG A 277 -18.51 16.05 22.74
N GLU A 278 -17.37 15.38 22.85
CA GLU A 278 -16.76 14.63 21.75
C GLU A 278 -16.35 13.22 22.18
N TRP A 279 -16.74 12.23 21.37
CA TRP A 279 -16.15 10.90 21.36
C TRP A 279 -14.69 11.01 20.94
N GLN A 280 -13.79 10.38 21.68
CA GLN A 280 -12.36 10.32 21.42
C GLN A 280 -11.76 9.04 22.01
N VAL A 281 -10.53 8.71 21.61
CA VAL A 281 -9.73 7.68 22.29
C VAL A 281 -9.43 8.19 23.71
N ALA A 282 -9.66 7.35 24.71
CA ALA A 282 -9.47 7.70 26.12
C ALA A 282 -7.99 7.93 26.47
N ASP A 283 -7.72 8.86 27.37
CA ASP A 283 -6.40 9.01 28.01
C ASP A 283 -6.28 8.06 29.20
N ILE A 284 -5.06 7.78 29.65
CA ILE A 284 -4.83 6.93 30.84
C ILE A 284 -5.49 7.46 32.11
N SER A 285 -5.76 8.77 32.19
CA SER A 285 -6.51 9.42 33.28
C SER A 285 -8.02 9.10 33.27
N ASP A 286 -8.53 8.58 32.15
CA ASP A 286 -9.92 8.14 31.99
C ASP A 286 -10.09 6.61 32.19
N SER A 287 -8.99 5.89 32.51
CA SER A 287 -9.02 4.45 32.80
C SER A 287 -9.90 4.14 34.02
N LYS A 288 -10.68 3.06 33.95
CA LYS A 288 -11.43 2.54 35.11
C LYS A 288 -10.52 1.89 36.16
N ASP A 289 -9.36 1.38 35.73
CA ASP A 289 -8.34 0.83 36.61
C ASP A 289 -7.38 1.96 37.03
N ALA A 290 -7.52 2.42 38.28
CA ALA A 290 -6.68 3.46 38.87
C ALA A 290 -5.35 2.87 39.38
N CYS A 291 -4.30 3.70 39.36
CA CYS A 291 -3.05 3.40 40.09
C CYS A 291 -3.26 3.70 41.58
N THR A 292 -2.95 2.72 42.42
CA THR A 292 -3.18 2.71 43.87
C THR A 292 -2.07 1.93 44.56
N ASP A 293 -1.95 2.05 45.88
CA ASP A 293 -0.98 1.28 46.67
C ASP A 293 -1.12 -0.26 46.50
N GLU A 294 -2.28 -0.76 46.05
CA GLU A 294 -2.52 -2.19 45.81
C GLU A 294 -1.90 -2.70 44.49
N ASN A 295 -1.67 -1.81 43.53
CA ASN A 295 -1.08 -2.14 42.22
C ASN A 295 0.18 -1.30 41.89
N ASP A 296 0.83 -0.70 42.90
CA ASP A 296 2.14 -0.07 42.78
C ASP A 296 3.17 -1.02 42.13
N ARG A 297 3.98 -0.47 41.22
CA ARG A 297 4.99 -1.18 40.42
C ARG A 297 4.46 -2.31 39.52
N THR A 298 3.16 -2.31 39.21
CA THR A 298 2.59 -3.14 38.14
C THR A 298 2.60 -2.41 36.79
N THR A 299 2.58 -3.16 35.69
CA THR A 299 2.43 -2.63 34.33
C THR A 299 0.99 -2.73 33.82
N TYR A 300 0.56 -1.73 33.04
CA TYR A 300 -0.77 -1.66 32.45
C TYR A 300 -0.70 -1.29 30.97
N LEU A 301 -1.26 -2.15 30.12
CA LEU A 301 -1.40 -1.89 28.69
C LEU A 301 -2.74 -1.20 28.41
N PHE A 302 -2.67 0.09 28.05
CA PHE A 302 -3.84 0.92 27.80
C PHE A 302 -3.72 1.60 26.44
N ASN A 303 -4.69 1.34 25.55
CA ASN A 303 -4.76 1.92 24.20
C ASN A 303 -3.44 1.76 23.40
N GLY A 304 -2.82 0.58 23.52
CA GLY A 304 -1.55 0.23 22.88
C GLY A 304 -0.27 0.80 23.53
N ASN A 305 -0.40 1.63 24.58
CA ASN A 305 0.74 2.18 25.32
C ASN A 305 0.93 1.45 26.65
N LEU A 306 2.19 1.23 27.04
CA LEU A 306 2.54 0.65 28.34
C LEU A 306 2.76 1.74 29.38
N TYR A 307 2.10 1.57 30.51
CA TYR A 307 2.23 2.38 31.71
C TYR A 307 2.73 1.54 32.89
N ALA A 308 3.40 2.17 33.85
CA ALA A 308 3.71 1.63 35.16
C ALA A 308 2.99 2.47 36.23
N CYS A 309 2.46 1.81 37.26
CA CYS A 309 1.93 2.50 38.44
C CYS A 309 3.10 2.85 39.36
N GLU A 310 3.33 4.15 39.59
CA GLU A 310 4.36 4.68 40.51
C GLU A 310 3.77 5.89 41.25
N ASP A 311 3.98 5.98 42.57
CA ASP A 311 3.57 7.12 43.41
C ASP A 311 2.07 7.51 43.29
N GLY A 312 1.19 6.52 43.04
CA GLY A 312 -0.25 6.72 42.87
C GLY A 312 -0.67 7.31 41.52
N ALA A 313 0.23 7.34 40.52
CA ALA A 313 -0.06 7.76 39.16
C ALA A 313 0.42 6.75 38.10
N TRP A 314 -0.33 6.65 36.99
CA TRP A 314 0.12 5.91 35.81
C TRP A 314 1.14 6.75 35.01
N ARG A 315 2.38 6.27 34.92
CA ARG A 315 3.46 6.86 34.11
C ARG A 315 3.73 6.00 32.88
N SER A 316 3.92 6.61 31.70
CA SER A 316 4.37 5.88 30.50
C SER A 316 5.79 5.33 30.65
N LEU A 317 6.03 4.12 30.12
CA LEU A 317 7.37 3.52 30.12
C LEU A 317 8.33 4.34 29.24
N LYS A 318 9.56 4.52 29.73
CA LYS A 318 10.68 5.14 28.98
C LYS A 318 11.16 4.18 27.89
N ASN A 319 11.81 4.70 26.84
CA ASN A 319 12.39 3.87 25.76
C ASN A 319 13.31 2.74 26.25
N LEU A 320 14.00 2.91 27.39
CA LEU A 320 14.82 1.88 28.02
C LEU A 320 13.94 0.77 28.64
N GLU A 321 12.89 1.15 29.36
CA GLU A 321 11.92 0.25 30.01
C GLU A 321 11.05 -0.49 28.96
N LEU A 322 10.77 0.12 27.81
CA LEU A 322 10.08 -0.54 26.69
C LEU A 322 10.91 -1.65 26.02
N LYS A 323 12.25 -1.58 26.09
CA LYS A 323 13.15 -2.57 25.50
C LYS A 323 13.64 -3.64 26.48
N LEU A 324 13.83 -3.28 27.75
CA LEU A 324 14.33 -4.18 28.82
C LEU A 324 13.24 -4.68 29.78
N GLY A 325 12.00 -4.23 29.60
CA GLY A 325 10.93 -4.38 30.59
C GLY A 325 11.02 -3.34 31.71
N TYR A 326 9.94 -3.19 32.48
CA TYR A 326 9.88 -2.29 33.63
C TYR A 326 10.66 -2.88 34.83
N CYS A 327 11.62 -2.12 35.38
CA CYS A 327 12.47 -2.54 36.49
C CYS A 327 11.70 -2.56 37.83
N ARG A 328 10.91 -3.61 38.03
CA ARG A 328 10.12 -3.88 39.23
C ARG A 328 10.92 -4.64 40.31
N PRO A 329 10.43 -4.76 41.56
CA PRO A 329 11.22 -5.28 42.68
C PRO A 329 11.79 -6.69 42.47
N SER A 330 11.08 -7.55 41.73
CA SER A 330 11.54 -8.90 41.37
C SER A 330 12.69 -8.94 40.37
N MET A 331 13.01 -7.81 39.73
CA MET A 331 14.12 -7.66 38.78
C MET A 331 15.34 -6.96 39.39
N ILE A 332 15.30 -6.50 40.65
CA ILE A 332 16.45 -5.85 41.29
C ILE A 332 17.65 -6.80 41.33
N GLY A 333 18.78 -6.35 40.80
CA GLY A 333 20.00 -7.15 40.59
C GLY A 333 20.08 -7.83 39.21
N THR A 334 19.07 -7.67 38.35
CA THR A 334 19.13 -8.13 36.94
C THR A 334 20.08 -7.24 36.14
N LEU A 335 20.89 -7.89 35.30
CA LEU A 335 21.79 -7.27 34.33
C LEU A 335 21.28 -7.60 32.92
N ASP A 336 21.31 -6.62 32.02
CA ASP A 336 20.80 -6.76 30.65
C ASP A 336 21.48 -5.78 29.69
N SER A 337 21.29 -5.94 28.38
CA SER A 337 21.98 -5.15 27.35
C SER A 337 21.11 -4.81 26.14
N LEU A 338 21.43 -3.69 25.48
CA LEU A 338 20.73 -3.24 24.27
C LEU A 338 21.69 -2.92 23.13
N GLU A 339 21.29 -3.28 21.91
CA GLU A 339 21.97 -2.81 20.70
C GLU A 339 21.89 -1.28 20.54
N THR A 340 22.98 -0.68 20.06
CA THR A 340 23.14 0.76 19.81
C THR A 340 23.74 1.02 18.43
N THR A 341 23.16 1.98 17.70
CA THR A 341 23.59 2.34 16.33
C THR A 341 24.69 3.41 16.29
N THR A 342 25.25 3.75 17.45
CA THR A 342 26.26 4.79 17.61
C THR A 342 27.52 4.16 18.20
N SER A 343 28.60 4.15 17.42
CA SER A 343 29.96 3.97 17.96
C SER A 343 30.24 5.12 18.94
N ALA A 344 29.94 4.89 20.23
CA ALA A 344 30.12 5.89 21.26
C ALA A 344 31.60 6.27 21.34
N SER A 345 31.90 7.56 21.22
CA SER A 345 33.28 8.03 21.23
C SER A 345 33.99 7.61 22.52
N GLN A 346 35.21 7.05 22.38
CA GLN A 346 36.06 6.62 23.49
C GLN A 346 36.48 7.81 24.38
N SER A 347 35.61 8.23 25.29
CA SER A 347 35.90 9.31 26.23
C SER A 347 35.25 9.07 27.59
N ASN A 348 35.90 8.24 28.42
CA ASN A 348 36.25 8.60 29.80
C ASN A 348 37.19 7.54 30.39
N TYR A 349 38.44 7.93 30.66
CA TYR A 349 39.51 7.05 31.18
C TYR A 349 39.34 6.72 32.69
N TYR A 350 38.21 7.13 33.31
CA TYR A 350 38.05 7.13 34.77
C TYR A 350 36.63 6.79 35.27
N SER A 351 35.71 6.30 34.43
CA SER A 351 34.39 5.84 34.90
C SER A 351 34.42 4.36 35.32
N ASN A 352 33.71 4.02 36.40
CA ASN A 352 33.48 2.64 36.85
C ASN A 352 32.37 1.92 36.05
N GLU A 353 31.93 2.53 34.95
CA GLU A 353 30.84 2.06 34.10
C GLU A 353 31.33 0.97 33.15
N VAL A 354 30.46 0.00 32.82
CA VAL A 354 30.77 -0.94 31.74
C VAL A 354 30.80 -0.14 30.44
N ARG A 355 31.94 -0.21 29.72
CA ARG A 355 32.07 0.47 28.43
C ARG A 355 31.08 -0.16 27.43
N PRO A 356 30.45 0.64 26.56
CA PRO A 356 29.77 0.08 25.40
C PRO A 356 30.77 -0.76 24.58
N TYR A 357 30.42 -2.02 24.32
CA TYR A 357 31.12 -2.85 23.34
C TYR A 357 30.62 -2.44 21.95
N ASP A 358 31.33 -2.79 20.87
CA ASP A 358 30.88 -2.42 19.52
C ASP A 358 29.45 -2.94 19.28
N SER A 359 28.53 -1.99 19.07
CA SER A 359 27.09 -2.19 18.95
C SER A 359 26.27 -2.43 20.24
N TYR A 360 26.80 -2.46 21.47
CA TYR A 360 26.01 -2.79 22.69
C TYR A 360 26.24 -1.87 23.91
N ALA A 361 25.17 -1.56 24.65
CA ALA A 361 25.20 -0.84 25.94
C ALA A 361 24.56 -1.67 27.08
N PHE A 362 25.14 -1.57 28.28
CA PHE A 362 24.85 -2.45 29.42
C PHE A 362 24.13 -1.73 30.57
N TYR A 363 23.14 -2.40 31.16
CA TYR A 363 22.24 -1.85 32.17
C TYR A 363 22.06 -2.79 33.37
N ALA A 364 21.83 -2.19 34.54
CA ALA A 364 21.52 -2.86 35.78
C ALA A 364 20.21 -2.32 36.36
N CYS A 365 19.33 -3.21 36.82
CA CYS A 365 18.08 -2.86 37.49
C CYS A 365 18.31 -2.78 39.01
N ASP A 366 18.02 -1.62 39.62
CA ASP A 366 18.06 -1.43 41.07
C ASP A 366 16.79 -0.74 41.62
N SER A 367 16.80 -0.37 42.91
CA SER A 367 15.66 0.27 43.58
C SER A 367 15.19 1.60 42.96
N THR A 368 16.00 2.20 42.08
CA THR A 368 15.71 3.46 41.37
C THR A 368 15.31 3.25 39.89
N GLY A 369 15.30 2.00 39.41
CA GLY A 369 15.00 1.65 38.02
C GLY A 369 16.22 1.11 37.27
N TRP A 370 16.17 1.18 35.94
CA TRP A 370 17.32 0.85 35.09
C TRP A 370 18.34 1.99 35.06
N ARG A 371 19.60 1.67 35.37
CA ARG A 371 20.77 2.55 35.20
C ARG A 371 21.84 1.87 34.35
N THR A 372 22.82 2.62 33.88
CA THR A 372 24.05 2.06 33.30
C THR A 372 24.68 1.09 34.29
N ALA A 373 25.10 -0.09 33.80
CA ALA A 373 25.80 -1.06 34.63
C ALA A 373 27.22 -0.55 34.98
N LEU A 374 27.67 -0.87 36.18
CA LEU A 374 29.04 -0.67 36.63
C LEU A 374 29.83 -1.98 36.46
N LEU A 375 31.13 -1.88 36.23
CA LEU A 375 32.03 -3.06 36.21
C LEU A 375 31.95 -3.84 37.53
N SER A 376 31.66 -3.15 38.65
CA SER A 376 31.42 -3.79 39.93
C SER A 376 30.13 -4.61 40.04
N ASP A 377 29.13 -4.36 39.19
CA ASP A 377 27.87 -5.13 39.19
C ASP A 377 28.10 -6.53 38.59
N TYR A 378 28.96 -6.64 37.57
CA TYR A 378 29.37 -7.92 36.96
C TYR A 378 30.53 -8.60 37.72
N MET A 379 31.58 -7.85 38.05
CA MET A 379 32.87 -8.41 38.49
C MET A 379 33.08 -8.32 40.01
N GLY A 380 32.22 -7.58 40.73
CA GLY A 380 32.45 -7.17 42.11
C GLY A 380 33.40 -5.97 42.23
N LYS A 381 33.43 -5.31 43.39
CA LYS A 381 34.26 -4.11 43.62
C LYS A 381 35.75 -4.42 43.46
N CYS A 382 36.48 -3.55 42.77
CA CYS A 382 37.95 -3.58 42.78
C CYS A 382 38.45 -3.04 44.12
N ASP A 383 39.09 -3.89 44.90
CA ASP A 383 39.68 -3.57 46.21
C ASP A 383 41.11 -4.15 46.30
N SER A 384 41.80 -3.88 47.40
CA SER A 384 43.20 -4.33 47.59
C SER A 384 43.39 -5.85 47.61
N THR A 385 42.32 -6.66 47.74
CA THR A 385 42.38 -8.12 47.61
C THR A 385 42.29 -8.60 46.15
N ARG A 386 42.04 -7.67 45.22
CA ARG A 386 41.89 -7.88 43.79
C ARG A 386 42.89 -7.11 42.93
N GLU A 387 43.76 -6.29 43.51
CA GLU A 387 44.82 -5.58 42.76
C GLU A 387 45.62 -6.56 41.87
N PHE A 388 45.81 -6.20 40.60
CA PHE A 388 46.38 -7.03 39.52
C PHE A 388 45.64 -8.35 39.22
N LYS A 389 44.43 -8.57 39.74
CA LYS A 389 43.55 -9.63 39.22
C LYS A 389 42.91 -9.18 37.93
N GLU A 390 42.87 -10.12 37.01
CA GLU A 390 42.26 -10.01 35.70
C GLU A 390 40.81 -10.51 35.78
N GLY A 391 39.97 -10.01 34.88
CA GLY A 391 38.64 -10.54 34.62
C GLY A 391 38.12 -10.00 33.29
N GLU A 392 37.06 -10.62 32.77
CA GLU A 392 36.67 -10.47 31.37
C GLU A 392 35.16 -10.29 31.26
N LEU A 393 34.73 -9.40 30.36
CA LEU A 393 33.33 -9.11 30.09
C LEU A 393 33.20 -8.71 28.62
N HIS A 394 32.46 -9.51 27.83
CA HIS A 394 32.32 -9.35 26.37
C HIS A 394 33.67 -9.10 25.68
N GLU A 395 34.61 -10.05 25.83
CA GLU A 395 35.96 -10.05 25.24
C GLU A 395 36.90 -8.90 25.69
N VAL A 396 36.37 -7.86 26.34
CA VAL A 396 37.18 -6.80 26.96
C VAL A 396 37.74 -7.34 28.27
N ARG A 397 39.07 -7.45 28.32
CA ARG A 397 39.79 -7.79 29.55
C ARG A 397 40.01 -6.55 30.42
N TYR A 398 39.77 -6.69 31.71
CA TYR A 398 39.94 -5.67 32.73
C TYR A 398 40.89 -6.16 33.84
N VAL A 399 41.68 -5.25 34.38
CA VAL A 399 42.60 -5.51 35.50
C VAL A 399 42.33 -4.50 36.62
N CYS A 400 42.12 -5.00 37.83
CA CYS A 400 41.88 -4.15 38.99
C CYS A 400 43.18 -3.44 39.40
N ARG A 401 43.15 -2.10 39.39
CA ARG A 401 44.29 -1.20 39.68
C ARG A 401 43.80 -0.02 40.50
N LYS A 402 44.47 0.31 41.61
CA LYS A 402 44.21 1.52 42.43
C LYS A 402 42.74 1.68 42.83
N GLY A 403 42.01 0.58 43.00
CA GLY A 403 40.58 0.57 43.39
C GLY A 403 39.58 0.78 42.24
N VAL A 404 40.01 0.74 40.97
CA VAL A 404 39.13 0.74 39.78
C VAL A 404 39.48 -0.42 38.84
N TRP A 405 38.50 -0.92 38.09
CA TRP A 405 38.72 -1.89 37.02
C TRP A 405 39.16 -1.15 35.76
N ASP A 406 40.45 -1.23 35.42
CA ASP A 406 41.05 -0.58 34.26
C ASP A 406 41.05 -1.53 33.06
N THR A 407 40.89 -1.01 31.84
CA THR A 407 40.96 -1.83 30.62
C THR A 407 42.39 -2.23 30.31
N PHE A 408 42.60 -3.46 29.83
CA PHE A 408 43.87 -3.84 29.25
C PHE A 408 44.23 -2.87 28.12
N THR A 409 45.48 -2.38 28.10
CA THR A 409 46.02 -1.72 26.91
C THR A 409 46.14 -2.73 25.78
N LYS A 410 46.12 -2.28 24.51
CA LYS A 410 46.31 -3.17 23.33
C LYS A 410 47.49 -4.14 23.52
N LEU A 411 48.60 -3.62 24.05
CA LEU A 411 49.79 -4.37 24.37
C LEU A 411 49.55 -5.46 25.43
N GLU A 412 48.87 -5.13 26.52
CA GLU A 412 48.51 -6.12 27.56
C GLU A 412 47.48 -7.14 27.08
N SER A 413 46.66 -6.81 26.08
CA SER A 413 45.76 -7.79 25.44
C SER A 413 46.57 -8.88 24.73
N GLU A 414 47.62 -8.50 24.00
CA GLU A 414 48.45 -9.41 23.20
C GLU A 414 49.43 -10.22 24.06
N ILE A 415 50.12 -9.61 25.03
CA ILE A 415 51.18 -10.26 25.84
C ILE A 415 50.90 -10.31 27.35
N GLY A 416 49.67 -10.04 27.78
CA GLY A 416 49.26 -10.10 29.19
C GLY A 416 49.73 -8.92 30.05
N VAL A 417 49.25 -8.83 31.29
CA VAL A 417 49.57 -7.70 32.18
C VAL A 417 51.03 -7.76 32.65
N CYS A 418 51.76 -6.64 32.50
CA CYS A 418 53.04 -6.44 33.18
C CYS A 418 52.79 -6.21 34.69
N SER A 419 52.63 -7.33 35.40
CA SER A 419 52.60 -7.36 36.86
C SER A 419 54.02 -7.59 37.40
N PRO A 420 54.27 -7.35 38.70
CA PRO A 420 55.56 -7.67 39.34
C PRO A 420 56.04 -9.12 39.19
N LYS A 421 55.20 -10.04 38.67
CA LYS A 421 55.58 -11.43 38.34
C LYS A 421 56.15 -11.62 36.94
N LYS A 422 55.97 -10.66 36.02
CA LYS A 422 56.43 -10.73 34.61
C LYS A 422 57.70 -9.90 34.33
N GLN A 423 58.30 -9.26 35.33
CA GLN A 423 59.46 -8.38 35.14
C GLN A 423 60.62 -9.08 34.41
N GLY A 424 61.19 -8.41 33.39
CA GLY A 424 62.31 -8.89 32.59
C GLY A 424 61.95 -9.91 31.50
N VAL A 425 60.69 -10.36 31.41
CA VAL A 425 60.23 -11.20 30.29
C VAL A 425 60.17 -10.36 29.02
N ILE A 426 60.84 -10.83 27.96
CA ILE A 426 60.60 -10.37 26.59
C ILE A 426 59.48 -11.24 26.03
N ASP A 427 58.38 -10.60 25.63
CA ASP A 427 57.17 -11.22 25.10
C ASP A 427 56.83 -10.54 23.77
N THR A 428 56.30 -11.27 22.79
CA THR A 428 56.22 -10.80 21.39
C THR A 428 54.77 -10.67 20.93
N THR A 429 54.41 -9.51 20.39
CA THR A 429 53.08 -9.31 19.80
C THR A 429 52.87 -10.14 18.54
N GLU A 430 51.62 -10.33 18.12
CA GLU A 430 51.29 -10.94 16.82
C GLU A 430 51.87 -10.16 15.63
N SER A 431 52.16 -8.87 15.84
CA SER A 431 52.83 -7.97 14.89
C SER A 431 54.35 -8.10 14.88
N GLU A 432 54.92 -9.15 15.50
CA GLU A 432 56.35 -9.41 15.71
C GLU A 432 57.12 -8.25 16.39
N VAL A 433 56.41 -7.31 17.01
CA VAL A 433 57.02 -6.27 17.85
C VAL A 433 57.14 -6.83 19.25
N ALA A 434 58.36 -7.13 19.66
CA ALA A 434 58.59 -7.57 21.01
C ALA A 434 58.59 -6.41 22.01
N TYR A 435 58.27 -6.74 23.26
CA TYR A 435 58.25 -5.82 24.38
C TYR A 435 58.83 -6.51 25.61
N ILE A 436 59.41 -5.73 26.51
CA ILE A 436 59.96 -6.20 27.78
C ILE A 436 59.24 -5.53 28.95
N CYS A 437 58.84 -6.32 29.95
CA CYS A 437 58.11 -5.83 31.12
C CYS A 437 59.10 -5.24 32.14
N ASP A 438 58.97 -3.95 32.40
CA ASP A 438 59.83 -3.16 33.27
C ASP A 438 59.02 -2.72 34.50
N GLU A 439 59.25 -3.40 35.63
CA GLU A 439 58.54 -3.28 36.92
C GLU A 439 57.00 -3.50 36.86
N THR A 440 56.26 -2.57 36.26
CA THR A 440 54.79 -2.57 36.13
C THR A 440 54.28 -2.04 34.78
N SER A 441 55.16 -1.75 33.82
CA SER A 441 54.78 -1.33 32.46
C SER A 441 55.65 -1.98 31.39
N TRP A 442 55.08 -2.21 30.21
CA TRP A 442 55.81 -2.74 29.06
C TRP A 442 56.50 -1.62 28.27
N ARG A 443 57.70 -1.88 27.75
CA ARG A 443 58.39 -1.02 26.76
C ARG A 443 58.79 -1.83 25.52
N THR A 444 58.86 -1.19 24.36
CA THR A 444 59.30 -1.85 23.12
C THR A 444 60.70 -2.43 23.26
N ALA A 445 60.86 -3.66 22.79
CA ALA A 445 62.15 -4.21 22.41
C ALA A 445 62.55 -3.60 21.06
N THR A 446 63.84 -3.40 20.89
CA THR A 446 64.43 -2.75 19.72
C THR A 446 64.90 -3.79 18.72
N LYS A 447 65.11 -3.35 17.48
CA LYS A 447 65.77 -4.13 16.42
C LYS A 447 67.08 -4.79 16.89
N TYR A 448 67.81 -4.15 17.80
CA TYR A 448 69.08 -4.62 18.34
C TYR A 448 68.93 -5.67 19.45
N ASP A 449 67.79 -5.69 20.15
CA ASP A 449 67.44 -6.77 21.09
C ASP A 449 67.17 -8.11 20.36
N TYR A 450 67.03 -8.10 19.02
CA TYR A 450 66.76 -9.27 18.18
C TYR A 450 67.84 -9.59 17.13
N LEU A 451 68.22 -8.63 16.27
CA LEU A 451 69.12 -8.86 15.13
C LEU A 451 70.61 -8.66 15.44
N GLY A 452 70.94 -7.90 16.48
CA GLY A 452 72.27 -7.34 16.67
C GLY A 452 72.68 -6.36 15.54
N ASP A 453 73.95 -5.97 15.54
CA ASP A 453 74.48 -4.94 14.64
C ASP A 453 74.80 -5.48 13.21
N CYS A 454 74.49 -4.69 12.17
CA CYS A 454 74.95 -4.93 10.78
C CYS A 454 76.44 -4.60 10.70
N VAL A 455 77.27 -5.59 11.05
CA VAL A 455 78.74 -5.54 10.99
C VAL A 455 79.26 -6.29 9.75
N PRO A 456 80.50 -6.04 9.29
CA PRO A 456 81.04 -6.62 8.03
C PRO A 456 81.02 -8.16 7.90
N LYS A 457 80.69 -8.88 8.97
CA LYS A 457 80.56 -10.35 8.99
C LYS A 457 79.19 -10.86 8.47
N VAL A 458 78.20 -9.96 8.35
CA VAL A 458 76.83 -10.25 7.89
C VAL A 458 76.40 -9.41 6.67
N GLU A 459 77.31 -8.63 6.12
CA GLU A 459 77.14 -7.87 4.88
C GLU A 459 76.77 -8.78 3.69
N ASN A 460 75.90 -8.27 2.80
CA ASN A 460 75.27 -8.95 1.67
C ASN A 460 74.51 -10.26 1.99
N LYS A 461 74.29 -10.60 3.28
CA LYS A 461 73.40 -11.69 3.67
C LYS A 461 71.97 -11.20 3.79
N ILE A 462 71.05 -12.00 3.28
CA ILE A 462 69.61 -11.82 3.49
C ILE A 462 69.25 -12.53 4.81
N LEU A 463 68.87 -11.77 5.84
CA LEU A 463 68.36 -12.30 7.11
C LEU A 463 66.86 -11.99 7.27
N PRO A 464 66.06 -12.92 7.82
CA PRO A 464 64.66 -12.70 8.14
C PRO A 464 64.47 -12.00 9.49
N TYR A 465 63.52 -11.08 9.56
CA TYR A 465 62.99 -10.45 10.78
C TYR A 465 61.62 -9.84 10.46
N GLY A 466 60.59 -10.01 11.30
CA GLY A 466 59.26 -9.45 11.01
C GLY A 466 58.59 -10.09 9.79
N GLY A 467 58.86 -11.37 9.50
CA GLY A 467 58.47 -12.05 8.25
C GLY A 467 59.15 -11.55 6.95
N ASP A 468 59.81 -10.40 6.96
CA ASP A 468 60.45 -9.79 5.80
C ASP A 468 61.89 -10.27 5.58
N LYS A 469 62.36 -10.19 4.32
CA LYS A 469 63.76 -10.46 3.94
C LYS A 469 64.56 -9.17 3.86
N TYR A 470 65.54 -9.02 4.75
CA TYR A 470 66.44 -7.86 4.81
C TYR A 470 67.87 -8.21 4.38
N ILE A 471 68.49 -7.42 3.50
CA ILE A 471 69.89 -7.52 3.10
C ILE A 471 70.73 -6.43 3.79
N CYS A 472 71.83 -6.78 4.47
CA CYS A 472 72.77 -5.81 5.07
C CYS A 472 73.68 -5.25 3.96
N LEU A 473 73.50 -3.98 3.61
CA LEU A 473 74.31 -3.21 2.66
C LEU A 473 75.21 -2.23 3.45
N GLU A 474 76.14 -1.52 2.80
CA GLU A 474 77.22 -0.75 3.47
C GLU A 474 76.74 0.22 4.58
N ASP A 475 75.53 0.78 4.49
CA ASP A 475 74.93 1.69 5.50
C ASP A 475 73.79 1.06 6.35
N GLY A 476 73.56 -0.27 6.27
CA GLY A 476 72.62 -0.99 7.15
C GLY A 476 71.71 -2.02 6.48
N TRP A 477 70.78 -2.59 7.26
CA TRP A 477 69.78 -3.56 6.79
C TRP A 477 68.68 -2.92 5.92
N TYR A 478 68.54 -3.37 4.67
CA TYR A 478 67.59 -2.92 3.64
C TYR A 478 66.53 -3.99 3.32
N LYS A 479 65.24 -3.61 3.16
CA LYS A 479 64.09 -4.53 2.97
C LYS A 479 63.74 -4.74 1.49
N MET A 480 63.51 -5.98 1.05
CA MET A 480 63.11 -6.33 -0.33
C MET A 480 61.57 -6.37 -0.53
N ASN A 481 61.08 -6.19 -1.77
CA ASN A 481 59.65 -6.30 -2.11
C ASN A 481 59.28 -7.61 -2.86
N ASN A 482 58.00 -7.96 -2.90
CA ASN A 482 57.55 -9.28 -3.36
C ASN A 482 57.80 -9.58 -4.85
N LEU A 483 57.70 -8.59 -5.74
CA LEU A 483 57.95 -8.81 -7.18
C LEU A 483 59.46 -8.94 -7.46
N GLU A 484 60.28 -8.23 -6.70
CA GLU A 484 61.75 -8.33 -6.75
C GLU A 484 62.31 -9.58 -6.04
N VAL A 485 61.51 -10.19 -5.15
CA VAL A 485 61.80 -11.51 -4.56
C VAL A 485 61.53 -12.64 -5.56
N ASP A 486 60.58 -12.45 -6.48
CA ASP A 486 60.16 -13.46 -7.48
C ASP A 486 60.93 -13.33 -8.81
N MET A 487 61.09 -12.11 -9.33
CA MET A 487 61.73 -11.82 -10.63
C MET A 487 63.12 -11.16 -10.52
N GLY A 488 63.58 -10.81 -9.32
CA GLY A 488 64.81 -10.07 -9.08
C GLY A 488 64.67 -8.55 -9.29
N LEU A 489 65.65 -7.78 -8.78
CA LEU A 489 65.68 -6.32 -8.89
C LEU A 489 65.73 -5.86 -10.36
N CYS A 490 64.77 -5.02 -10.78
CA CYS A 490 64.82 -4.26 -12.04
C CYS A 490 65.89 -3.17 -11.88
N THR A 491 67.10 -3.47 -12.38
CA THR A 491 68.27 -2.57 -12.35
C THR A 491 68.47 -1.93 -13.72
N GLU A 492 69.30 -0.89 -13.83
CA GLU A 492 69.64 -0.24 -15.11
C GLU A 492 70.15 -1.20 -16.22
N LYS A 493 70.55 -2.43 -15.86
CA LYS A 493 70.95 -3.48 -16.82
C LYS A 493 69.79 -4.29 -17.42
N ARG A 494 68.57 -4.18 -16.89
CA ARG A 494 67.37 -4.93 -17.33
C ARG A 494 66.30 -4.04 -17.98
N ASP A 495 66.59 -2.75 -18.12
CA ASP A 495 65.68 -1.78 -18.72
C ASP A 495 65.36 -2.14 -20.19
N GLY A 496 64.06 -2.21 -20.51
CA GLY A 496 63.51 -2.69 -21.79
C GLY A 496 63.21 -4.19 -21.89
N GLU A 497 63.54 -5.01 -20.89
CA GLU A 497 63.29 -6.46 -20.91
C GLU A 497 61.80 -6.78 -20.67
N ILE A 498 61.18 -7.58 -21.55
CA ILE A 498 59.84 -8.15 -21.33
C ILE A 498 59.99 -9.55 -20.75
N ASP A 499 59.45 -9.78 -19.56
CA ASP A 499 59.54 -11.02 -18.79
C ASP A 499 58.14 -11.38 -18.23
N SER A 500 57.95 -12.60 -17.73
CA SER A 500 56.63 -13.09 -17.30
C SER A 500 56.68 -13.88 -16.00
N THR A 501 55.69 -13.66 -15.13
CA THR A 501 55.51 -14.44 -13.89
C THR A 501 55.24 -15.92 -14.20
N GLU A 502 55.45 -16.82 -13.22
CA GLU A 502 55.17 -18.27 -13.39
C GLU A 502 53.71 -18.56 -13.84
N SER A 503 52.79 -17.62 -13.60
CA SER A 503 51.38 -17.65 -14.03
C SER A 503 51.12 -17.21 -15.49
N GLY A 504 52.15 -16.84 -16.26
CA GLY A 504 52.06 -16.61 -17.71
C GLY A 504 51.56 -15.23 -18.14
N TYR A 505 51.57 -14.22 -17.26
CA TYR A 505 51.26 -12.82 -17.59
C TYR A 505 52.56 -12.03 -17.88
N ALA A 506 52.56 -11.20 -18.93
CA ALA A 506 53.76 -10.51 -19.42
C ALA A 506 53.88 -9.05 -18.92
N TYR A 507 55.07 -8.70 -18.45
CA TYR A 507 55.48 -7.40 -17.89
C TYR A 507 56.80 -6.93 -18.54
N ILE A 508 57.15 -5.64 -18.46
CA ILE A 508 58.37 -5.02 -18.99
C ILE A 508 59.06 -4.15 -17.93
N CYS A 509 60.38 -4.27 -17.76
CA CYS A 509 61.18 -3.42 -16.86
C CYS A 509 61.48 -2.08 -17.55
N ASP A 510 61.02 -0.97 -16.98
CA ASP A 510 61.08 0.40 -17.54
C ASP A 510 61.18 1.38 -16.35
N GLY A 511 62.38 1.45 -15.75
CA GLY A 511 62.60 2.00 -14.40
C GLY A 511 61.90 1.23 -13.25
N GLY A 512 61.25 0.12 -13.58
CA GLY A 512 60.42 -0.75 -12.72
C GLY A 512 59.53 -1.66 -13.60
N TRP A 513 59.07 -2.80 -13.11
CA TRP A 513 58.26 -3.75 -13.92
C TRP A 513 56.79 -3.26 -14.13
N ARG A 514 56.26 -3.30 -15.37
CA ARG A 514 54.88 -2.86 -15.75
C ARG A 514 54.23 -3.70 -16.87
N GLU A 515 52.90 -3.70 -17.03
CA GLU A 515 52.18 -4.56 -18.01
C GLU A 515 52.28 -4.13 -19.51
N VAL A 516 52.05 -5.10 -20.41
CA VAL A 516 52.17 -5.01 -21.89
C VAL A 516 50.82 -4.77 -22.61
N LYS A 517 50.78 -3.89 -23.63
CA LYS A 517 49.57 -3.44 -24.36
C LYS A 517 49.48 -3.93 -25.81
N ALA A 518 48.32 -3.74 -26.46
CA ALA A 518 48.07 -4.10 -27.86
C ALA A 518 48.98 -3.41 -28.90
N VAL A 519 49.50 -2.22 -28.59
CA VAL A 519 50.50 -1.53 -29.42
C VAL A 519 51.91 -2.10 -29.21
N ASP A 520 52.21 -2.61 -28.02
CA ASP A 520 53.51 -3.20 -27.66
C ASP A 520 53.71 -4.58 -28.32
N ILE A 521 52.61 -5.26 -28.71
CA ILE A 521 52.61 -6.54 -29.44
C ILE A 521 52.25 -6.39 -30.93
N GLY A 522 51.23 -5.58 -31.27
CA GLY A 522 50.76 -5.40 -32.65
C GLY A 522 51.44 -4.27 -33.44
N GLY A 523 52.20 -3.42 -32.75
CA GLY A 523 52.70 -2.15 -33.27
C GLY A 523 51.60 -1.14 -33.58
N VAL A 524 52.00 0.01 -34.11
CA VAL A 524 51.09 1.07 -34.57
C VAL A 524 50.08 0.51 -35.57
N CYS A 525 48.78 0.84 -35.42
CA CYS A 525 47.77 0.54 -36.43
C CYS A 525 47.89 1.57 -37.56
N ASP A 526 48.38 1.14 -38.70
CA ASP A 526 48.54 1.94 -39.92
C ASP A 526 47.73 1.31 -41.08
N SER A 527 47.71 1.98 -42.23
CA SER A 527 46.92 1.54 -43.40
C SER A 527 47.32 0.17 -43.96
N THR A 528 48.54 -0.33 -43.68
CA THR A 528 48.98 -1.68 -44.07
C THR A 528 48.40 -2.78 -43.19
N LYS A 529 47.86 -2.41 -42.02
CA LYS A 529 47.23 -3.32 -41.05
C LYS A 529 45.70 -3.20 -41.03
N ASN A 530 45.10 -2.45 -41.97
CA ASN A 530 43.66 -2.28 -42.03
C ASN A 530 42.92 -3.64 -42.16
N LEU A 531 41.96 -3.88 -41.26
CA LEU A 531 41.25 -5.13 -40.96
C LEU A 531 42.10 -6.32 -40.43
N LYS A 532 43.39 -6.13 -40.14
CA LYS A 532 44.24 -7.15 -39.48
C LYS A 532 43.83 -7.31 -38.01
N ILE A 533 43.84 -8.54 -37.48
CA ILE A 533 43.45 -8.84 -36.09
C ILE A 533 44.67 -9.22 -35.23
N VAL A 534 44.76 -8.72 -33.99
CA VAL A 534 45.78 -9.09 -32.97
C VAL A 534 45.14 -9.50 -31.64
N ASN A 535 45.87 -10.33 -30.88
CA ASN A 535 45.46 -10.82 -29.55
C ASN A 535 46.43 -10.29 -28.49
N VAL A 536 45.89 -9.71 -27.42
CA VAL A 536 46.64 -9.43 -26.17
C VAL A 536 45.79 -9.89 -25.00
N ASN A 537 46.39 -10.65 -24.08
CA ASN A 537 45.80 -11.22 -22.86
C ASN A 537 44.32 -11.63 -23.06
N SER A 538 44.11 -12.51 -24.05
CA SER A 538 42.83 -13.16 -24.42
C SER A 538 41.74 -12.32 -25.11
N ARG A 539 42.04 -11.15 -25.70
CA ARG A 539 41.05 -10.35 -26.50
C ARG A 539 41.51 -10.06 -27.94
N LYS A 540 40.59 -10.18 -28.91
CA LYS A 540 40.80 -9.93 -30.37
C LYS A 540 40.49 -8.48 -30.76
N TYR A 541 41.43 -7.79 -31.39
CA TYR A 541 41.26 -6.42 -31.90
C TYR A 541 41.61 -6.33 -33.39
N TYR A 542 40.77 -5.70 -34.22
CA TYR A 542 41.02 -5.45 -35.64
C TYR A 542 41.43 -3.99 -35.91
N CYS A 543 42.56 -3.75 -36.57
CA CYS A 543 43.04 -2.42 -36.91
C CYS A 543 42.14 -1.79 -38.00
N PHE A 544 41.52 -0.64 -37.76
CA PHE A 544 40.69 0.06 -38.73
C PHE A 544 40.73 1.57 -38.45
N SER A 545 40.81 2.39 -39.51
CA SER A 545 40.95 3.85 -39.37
C SER A 545 42.05 4.27 -38.37
N SER A 546 43.24 3.68 -38.51
CA SER A 546 44.44 3.96 -37.70
C SER A 546 44.32 3.69 -36.19
N SER A 547 43.33 2.89 -35.76
CA SER A 547 43.15 2.44 -34.37
C SER A 547 42.75 0.95 -34.30
N TRP A 548 43.08 0.25 -33.22
CA TRP A 548 42.72 -1.17 -33.02
C TRP A 548 41.32 -1.29 -32.37
N ASN A 549 40.31 -1.74 -33.13
CA ASN A 549 38.88 -1.80 -32.81
C ASN A 549 38.39 -3.24 -32.49
N THR A 550 37.14 -3.46 -32.09
CA THR A 550 36.59 -4.81 -31.74
C THR A 550 35.37 -5.20 -32.60
N LEU A 551 35.30 -6.47 -33.03
CA LEU A 551 34.42 -6.99 -34.11
C LEU A 551 33.00 -7.41 -33.64
N ASN A 552 31.98 -7.38 -34.52
CA ASN A 552 30.59 -7.80 -34.24
C ASN A 552 30.07 -8.90 -35.22
N SER A 553 28.89 -9.48 -34.92
CA SER A 553 28.44 -10.77 -35.46
C SER A 553 27.45 -10.79 -36.65
N LEU A 554 26.77 -9.70 -37.04
CA LEU A 554 25.90 -9.72 -38.23
C LEU A 554 26.72 -9.70 -39.52
N ASP A 555 27.77 -8.88 -39.53
CA ASP A 555 28.74 -8.81 -40.61
C ASP A 555 29.65 -10.05 -40.67
N GLU A 556 29.65 -10.87 -39.62
CA GLU A 556 30.31 -12.17 -39.54
C GLU A 556 29.52 -13.28 -40.28
N GLU A 557 28.19 -13.14 -40.48
CA GLU A 557 27.36 -14.16 -41.16
C GLU A 557 27.08 -13.86 -42.65
N ILE A 558 26.66 -12.64 -43.01
CA ILE A 558 26.27 -12.29 -44.41
C ILE A 558 27.17 -11.25 -45.08
N GLY A 559 28.15 -10.71 -44.34
CA GLY A 559 29.07 -9.69 -44.81
C GLY A 559 28.47 -8.28 -44.94
N PHE A 560 29.35 -7.29 -44.81
CA PHE A 560 29.01 -5.87 -44.83
C PHE A 560 28.27 -5.46 -46.13
N CYS A 561 27.10 -4.80 -46.01
CA CYS A 561 26.54 -3.99 -47.11
C CYS A 561 27.36 -2.70 -47.21
N THR A 562 27.97 -2.49 -48.36
CA THR A 562 28.89 -1.41 -48.69
C THR A 562 28.48 -0.85 -50.06
N ALA A 563 29.06 0.28 -50.47
CA ALA A 563 28.79 0.84 -51.79
C ALA A 563 29.09 -0.14 -52.96
N SER A 564 29.87 -1.21 -52.73
CA SER A 564 30.27 -2.19 -53.75
C SER A 564 29.24 -3.33 -54.01
N ASN A 565 28.27 -3.53 -53.11
CA ASN A 565 27.20 -4.53 -53.26
C ASN A 565 25.78 -3.94 -53.30
N LYS A 566 25.65 -2.61 -53.39
CA LYS A 566 24.38 -1.91 -53.71
C LYS A 566 23.75 -2.49 -54.98
N GLY A 567 22.46 -2.84 -54.92
CA GLY A 567 21.70 -3.49 -55.98
C GLY A 567 21.73 -5.03 -55.99
N LYS A 568 22.51 -5.67 -55.10
CA LYS A 568 22.50 -7.15 -54.96
C LYS A 568 21.44 -7.62 -53.99
N LYS A 569 20.94 -8.84 -54.20
CA LYS A 569 20.05 -9.53 -53.25
C LYS A 569 20.84 -10.54 -52.41
N ALA A 570 20.58 -10.58 -51.11
CA ALA A 570 21.11 -11.58 -50.18
C ALA A 570 19.99 -12.11 -49.30
N SER A 571 20.06 -13.40 -48.95
CA SER A 571 19.05 -14.06 -48.13
C SER A 571 19.71 -14.76 -46.94
N THR A 572 19.16 -14.56 -45.75
CA THR A 572 19.57 -15.28 -44.55
C THR A 572 19.12 -16.74 -44.61
N LYS A 573 19.70 -17.62 -43.78
CA LYS A 573 19.28 -19.03 -43.68
C LYS A 573 17.80 -19.22 -43.30
N SER A 574 17.13 -18.17 -42.83
CA SER A 574 15.71 -18.13 -42.46
C SER A 574 14.72 -17.77 -43.59
N GLY A 575 15.20 -17.49 -44.82
CA GLY A 575 14.34 -17.38 -46.01
C GLY A 575 13.88 -15.98 -46.42
N SER A 576 14.20 -14.94 -45.66
CA SER A 576 13.94 -13.54 -46.05
C SER A 576 14.94 -13.06 -47.10
N THR A 577 14.46 -12.42 -48.18
CA THR A 577 15.32 -11.88 -49.25
C THR A 577 15.45 -10.36 -49.14
N TYR A 578 16.66 -9.89 -48.88
CA TYR A 578 17.03 -8.50 -48.80
C TYR A 578 17.78 -8.04 -50.05
N TYR A 579 17.85 -6.73 -50.25
CA TYR A 579 18.41 -6.01 -51.40
C TYR A 579 19.26 -4.87 -50.84
N CYS A 580 20.58 -4.88 -51.05
CA CYS A 580 21.49 -3.86 -50.49
C CYS A 580 21.23 -2.53 -51.21
N GLU A 581 20.83 -1.50 -50.46
CA GLU A 581 20.60 -0.14 -50.92
C GLU A 581 21.67 0.79 -50.34
N GLU A 582 21.54 2.10 -50.56
CA GLU A 582 22.58 3.10 -50.22
C GLU A 582 22.96 3.11 -48.74
N ASN A 583 22.01 2.74 -47.86
CA ASN A 583 22.12 2.84 -46.40
C ASN A 583 22.04 1.48 -45.68
N GLY A 584 22.18 0.34 -46.40
CA GLY A 584 22.04 -1.01 -45.83
C GLY A 584 21.09 -1.92 -46.61
N TRP A 585 20.84 -3.13 -46.09
CA TRP A 585 19.99 -4.17 -46.70
C TRP A 585 18.46 -3.89 -46.50
N ARG A 586 17.63 -3.85 -47.57
CA ARG A 586 16.14 -3.68 -47.55
C ARG A 586 15.37 -4.91 -48.08
N ILE A 587 14.22 -5.26 -47.51
CA ILE A 587 13.36 -6.41 -47.90
C ILE A 587 12.37 -6.10 -49.08
N MET A 588 11.86 -7.14 -49.78
CA MET A 588 10.98 -7.05 -50.98
C MET A 588 9.56 -7.67 -50.81
N ASP A 589 8.59 -7.30 -51.68
CA ASP A 589 7.17 -7.72 -51.61
C ASP A 589 6.74 -8.89 -52.55
N ARG A 590 5.56 -9.47 -52.27
CA ARG A 590 5.03 -10.69 -52.94
C ARG A 590 4.55 -10.53 -54.39
N TYR A 591 4.07 -9.36 -54.82
CA TYR A 591 3.55 -9.17 -56.19
C TYR A 591 4.64 -8.64 -57.12
N GLU A 592 5.58 -7.86 -56.60
CA GLU A 592 6.80 -7.47 -57.31
C GLU A 592 7.69 -8.69 -57.62
N VAL A 593 7.68 -9.70 -56.75
CA VAL A 593 8.30 -11.02 -56.97
C VAL A 593 7.58 -11.86 -58.03
N LEU A 594 6.28 -11.66 -58.28
CA LEU A 594 5.43 -12.54 -59.10
C LEU A 594 5.07 -12.01 -60.50
N LEU A 595 4.82 -10.71 -60.63
CA LEU A 595 4.39 -10.06 -61.89
C LEU A 595 5.44 -9.10 -62.48
N GLY A 596 6.52 -8.87 -61.73
CA GLY A 596 7.47 -7.79 -61.94
C GLY A 596 6.94 -6.45 -61.42
N ILE A 597 7.86 -5.57 -61.03
CA ILE A 597 7.57 -4.19 -60.59
C ILE A 597 6.83 -3.45 -61.72
N CYS A 598 5.63 -2.92 -61.45
CA CYS A 598 4.88 -2.09 -62.41
C CYS A 598 5.56 -0.73 -62.48
N THR A 599 6.30 -0.49 -63.56
CA THR A 599 6.96 0.79 -63.84
C THR A 599 5.99 1.76 -64.50
N SER A 600 6.28 3.06 -64.43
CA SER A 600 5.47 4.13 -65.06
C SER A 600 5.28 3.98 -66.58
N SER A 601 6.12 3.20 -67.24
CA SER A 601 6.00 2.82 -68.67
C SER A 601 4.93 1.75 -68.97
N MET A 602 4.30 1.15 -67.96
CA MET A 602 3.27 0.10 -68.11
C MET A 602 1.85 0.60 -67.85
N GLU A 603 1.66 1.91 -67.70
CA GLU A 603 0.37 2.55 -67.43
C GLU A 603 -0.71 2.19 -68.47
N GLY A 604 -1.88 1.76 -68.02
CA GLY A 604 -3.00 1.35 -68.88
C GLY A 604 -2.85 -0.03 -69.53
N SER A 605 -1.70 -0.69 -69.43
CA SER A 605 -1.50 -2.04 -69.96
C SER A 605 -2.20 -3.10 -69.11
N THR A 606 -2.83 -4.10 -69.75
CA THR A 606 -3.52 -5.19 -69.04
C THR A 606 -2.74 -6.52 -69.08
N LYS A 607 -2.62 -7.18 -67.93
CA LYS A 607 -2.12 -8.56 -67.78
C LYS A 607 -3.21 -9.43 -67.15
N LYS A 608 -3.54 -10.55 -67.80
CA LYS A 608 -4.46 -11.53 -67.24
C LYS A 608 -3.70 -12.46 -66.29
N ASN A 609 -4.18 -12.62 -65.06
CA ASN A 609 -3.75 -13.67 -64.15
C ASN A 609 -5.00 -14.49 -63.77
N VAL A 610 -5.09 -15.70 -64.32
CA VAL A 610 -6.19 -16.70 -64.22
C VAL A 610 -7.60 -16.09 -64.24
N ASP A 611 -8.09 -15.62 -63.08
CA ASP A 611 -9.46 -15.17 -62.81
C ASP A 611 -9.67 -13.64 -62.91
N ALA A 612 -8.67 -12.89 -63.36
CA ALA A 612 -8.73 -11.43 -63.41
C ALA A 612 -7.87 -10.82 -64.53
N VAL A 613 -8.37 -9.71 -65.09
CA VAL A 613 -7.61 -8.83 -66.00
C VAL A 613 -7.13 -7.64 -65.18
N PHE A 614 -5.80 -7.53 -65.02
CA PHE A 614 -5.15 -6.51 -64.22
C PHE A 614 -4.55 -5.39 -65.08
N VAL A 615 -5.00 -4.15 -64.92
CA VAL A 615 -4.42 -2.95 -65.54
C VAL A 615 -3.31 -2.34 -64.64
N CYS A 616 -2.09 -2.14 -65.14
CA CYS A 616 -1.05 -1.38 -64.39
C CYS A 616 -1.44 0.10 -64.38
N THR A 617 -1.46 0.71 -63.20
CA THR A 617 -1.91 2.11 -63.02
C THR A 617 -1.21 2.73 -61.81
N SER A 618 -0.45 3.80 -62.04
CA SER A 618 0.31 4.55 -61.04
C SER A 618 1.34 3.69 -60.30
N GLY A 619 2.17 2.96 -61.04
CA GLY A 619 3.28 2.17 -60.48
C GLY A 619 2.88 0.90 -59.71
N SER A 620 1.61 0.48 -59.78
CA SER A 620 1.11 -0.80 -59.23
C SER A 620 0.08 -1.47 -60.16
N TRP A 621 -0.02 -2.80 -60.14
CA TRP A 621 -1.02 -3.56 -60.92
C TRP A 621 -2.42 -3.53 -60.22
N LYS A 622 -3.47 -3.08 -60.92
CA LYS A 622 -4.89 -2.91 -60.46
C LYS A 622 -5.86 -3.72 -61.37
N LYS A 623 -7.20 -3.73 -61.21
CA LYS A 623 -8.14 -4.67 -61.91
C LYS A 623 -9.32 -3.97 -62.65
N ALA A 624 -9.83 -4.54 -63.76
CA ALA A 624 -10.82 -3.92 -64.68
C ALA A 624 -12.32 -4.29 -64.48
N GLY A 625 -13.25 -3.50 -65.06
CA GLY A 625 -14.73 -3.50 -64.83
C GLY A 625 -15.63 -4.30 -65.80
N THR A 626 -16.96 -4.25 -65.62
CA THR A 626 -17.92 -5.27 -66.14
C THR A 626 -19.10 -4.75 -66.99
N ASP A 627 -19.55 -3.53 -66.76
CA ASP A 627 -20.59 -2.81 -67.52
C ASP A 627 -20.28 -2.70 -69.02
N ILE A 628 -18.98 -2.69 -69.37
CA ILE A 628 -18.45 -2.74 -70.73
C ILE A 628 -18.88 -4.00 -71.52
N VAL A 629 -19.41 -5.05 -70.88
CA VAL A 629 -19.58 -6.38 -71.53
C VAL A 629 -20.98 -7.03 -71.40
N LEU A 630 -21.98 -6.37 -70.79
CA LEU A 630 -23.26 -7.03 -70.40
C LEU A 630 -24.58 -6.42 -70.93
N GLY A 631 -24.53 -5.26 -71.58
CA GLY A 631 -25.71 -4.60 -72.17
C GLY A 631 -26.54 -3.77 -71.18
N THR A 632 -27.78 -3.42 -71.56
CA THR A 632 -28.64 -2.47 -70.82
C THR A 632 -29.79 -3.16 -70.06
N CYS A 633 -30.14 -2.65 -68.88
CA CYS A 633 -31.20 -3.17 -68.01
C CYS A 633 -32.31 -2.11 -67.87
N ASP A 634 -33.56 -2.53 -67.72
CA ASP A 634 -34.73 -1.66 -67.61
C ASP A 634 -35.82 -2.22 -66.68
N SER A 635 -36.90 -1.46 -66.45
CA SER A 635 -37.98 -1.84 -65.53
C SER A 635 -38.78 -3.08 -65.96
N LYS A 636 -38.79 -3.41 -67.26
CA LYS A 636 -39.40 -4.65 -67.79
C LYS A 636 -38.52 -5.86 -67.55
N SER A 637 -37.22 -5.65 -67.51
CA SER A 637 -36.21 -6.66 -67.19
C SER A 637 -35.97 -6.80 -65.68
N SER A 638 -36.68 -6.03 -64.83
CA SER A 638 -36.55 -6.05 -63.37
C SER A 638 -36.84 -7.45 -62.81
N GLY A 639 -35.82 -8.07 -62.19
CA GLY A 639 -35.87 -9.46 -61.72
C GLY A 639 -35.14 -10.50 -62.60
N VAL A 640 -34.78 -10.14 -63.84
CA VAL A 640 -34.19 -11.09 -64.83
C VAL A 640 -32.68 -11.23 -64.65
N THR A 641 -32.13 -12.44 -64.83
CA THR A 641 -30.67 -12.72 -64.72
C THR A 641 -30.02 -13.23 -66.04
N LYS A 642 -28.71 -12.97 -66.22
CA LYS A 642 -27.85 -13.25 -67.40
C LYS A 642 -26.41 -13.58 -66.96
N THR A 643 -25.54 -14.17 -67.79
CA THR A 643 -24.19 -14.64 -67.34
C THR A 643 -23.03 -14.18 -68.23
N TYR A 644 -21.93 -13.70 -67.66
CA TYR A 644 -20.68 -13.31 -68.34
C TYR A 644 -19.44 -13.89 -67.63
N LEU A 645 -18.51 -14.50 -68.39
CA LEU A 645 -17.35 -15.27 -67.87
C LEU A 645 -17.71 -16.21 -66.69
N GLY A 646 -18.83 -16.92 -66.80
CA GLY A 646 -19.34 -17.82 -65.76
C GLY A 646 -20.05 -17.13 -64.58
N THR A 647 -20.08 -15.80 -64.51
CA THR A 647 -20.69 -15.02 -63.42
C THR A 647 -22.08 -14.51 -63.82
N VAL A 648 -23.09 -14.75 -62.98
CA VAL A 648 -24.48 -14.27 -63.20
C VAL A 648 -24.61 -12.77 -62.88
N TYR A 649 -25.54 -12.06 -63.55
CA TYR A 649 -25.89 -10.63 -63.52
C TYR A 649 -27.42 -10.49 -63.59
N GLY A 650 -28.06 -9.98 -62.53
CA GLY A 650 -29.47 -9.66 -62.47
C GLY A 650 -29.77 -8.20 -62.79
N CYS A 651 -30.96 -7.92 -63.29
CA CYS A 651 -31.40 -6.58 -63.66
C CYS A 651 -32.30 -5.98 -62.58
N ARG A 652 -31.84 -4.86 -62.01
CA ARG A 652 -32.43 -4.16 -60.86
C ARG A 652 -32.17 -2.67 -61.02
N GLU A 653 -33.15 -1.82 -60.72
CA GLU A 653 -33.03 -0.35 -60.85
C GLU A 653 -32.52 0.15 -62.21
N ASN A 654 -32.81 -0.58 -63.29
CA ASN A 654 -32.31 -0.29 -64.64
C ASN A 654 -30.76 -0.44 -64.80
N LYS A 655 -30.10 -1.26 -63.96
CA LYS A 655 -28.68 -1.67 -64.11
C LYS A 655 -28.50 -3.19 -64.00
N TRP A 656 -27.56 -3.76 -64.77
CA TRP A 656 -27.12 -5.15 -64.56
C TRP A 656 -26.12 -5.20 -63.40
N VAL A 657 -26.52 -5.87 -62.32
CA VAL A 657 -25.71 -6.08 -61.12
C VAL A 657 -25.47 -7.57 -60.98
N VAL A 658 -24.27 -8.01 -60.60
CA VAL A 658 -24.07 -9.41 -60.18
C VAL A 658 -25.07 -9.70 -59.05
N PRO A 659 -25.94 -10.73 -59.12
CA PRO A 659 -26.72 -11.16 -57.98
C PRO A 659 -25.72 -11.42 -56.87
N ASP A 660 -25.86 -10.69 -55.78
CA ASP A 660 -25.01 -10.89 -54.62
C ASP A 660 -25.25 -12.31 -54.05
N SER A 661 -24.50 -12.67 -53.01
CA SER A 661 -24.65 -13.99 -52.39
C SER A 661 -26.08 -14.23 -51.85
N LEU A 662 -26.80 -13.17 -51.48
CA LEU A 662 -28.16 -13.25 -50.95
C LEU A 662 -29.17 -13.45 -52.07
N ASP A 663 -29.07 -12.66 -53.14
CA ASP A 663 -29.89 -12.85 -54.35
C ASP A 663 -29.73 -14.26 -54.97
N LYS A 664 -28.55 -14.88 -54.84
CA LYS A 664 -28.30 -16.26 -55.29
C LYS A 664 -28.90 -17.32 -54.36
N LEU A 665 -29.02 -17.02 -53.07
CA LEU A 665 -29.46 -17.96 -52.03
C LEU A 665 -30.97 -17.89 -51.76
N LEU A 666 -31.55 -16.69 -51.89
CA LEU A 666 -32.93 -16.34 -51.54
C LEU A 666 -33.82 -16.11 -52.77
N GLY A 667 -33.25 -16.18 -53.98
CA GLY A 667 -33.85 -15.64 -55.20
C GLY A 667 -33.54 -14.15 -55.37
N PHE A 668 -33.52 -13.64 -56.61
CA PHE A 668 -33.06 -12.27 -56.86
C PHE A 668 -34.11 -11.24 -56.39
N CYS A 669 -33.78 -10.43 -55.37
CA CYS A 669 -34.70 -9.40 -54.89
C CYS A 669 -34.77 -8.25 -55.89
N ALA A 670 -35.96 -7.96 -56.39
CA ALA A 670 -36.27 -6.82 -57.23
C ALA A 670 -37.69 -6.31 -56.95
N GLY A 671 -38.20 -5.39 -57.77
CA GLY A 671 -39.52 -4.78 -57.55
C GLY A 671 -40.72 -5.76 -57.55
N ASN A 672 -40.53 -6.97 -58.09
CA ASN A 672 -41.58 -8.00 -58.21
C ASN A 672 -41.82 -8.82 -56.94
N ASN A 673 -40.84 -8.95 -56.04
CA ASN A 673 -40.98 -9.66 -54.75
C ASN A 673 -40.70 -8.74 -53.53
N SER A 674 -40.97 -7.45 -53.71
CA SER A 674 -40.84 -6.45 -52.64
C SER A 674 -41.66 -6.82 -51.40
N ARG A 675 -41.07 -6.61 -50.23
CA ARG A 675 -41.60 -6.85 -48.87
C ARG A 675 -41.69 -8.31 -48.40
N GLU A 676 -41.33 -9.27 -49.24
CA GLU A 676 -41.14 -10.66 -48.83
C GLU A 676 -40.10 -10.76 -47.69
N VAL A 677 -40.34 -11.62 -46.70
CA VAL A 677 -39.42 -11.89 -45.59
C VAL A 677 -39.05 -13.38 -45.60
N VAL A 678 -37.76 -13.68 -45.67
CA VAL A 678 -37.22 -15.04 -45.78
C VAL A 678 -36.16 -15.26 -44.70
N LEU A 679 -36.22 -16.40 -44.02
CA LEU A 679 -35.17 -16.90 -43.13
C LEU A 679 -34.25 -17.83 -43.92
N SER A 680 -32.93 -17.60 -43.87
CA SER A 680 -31.93 -18.49 -44.45
C SER A 680 -30.70 -18.60 -43.56
N GLY A 681 -30.36 -19.82 -43.18
CA GLY A 681 -29.56 -20.05 -41.97
C GLY A 681 -30.23 -19.37 -40.77
N ASP A 682 -29.45 -18.63 -40.00
CA ASP A 682 -29.91 -17.91 -38.80
C ASP A 682 -30.27 -16.43 -39.07
N THR A 683 -30.27 -15.98 -40.34
CA THR A 683 -30.48 -14.57 -40.70
C THR A 683 -31.78 -14.35 -41.46
N TYR A 684 -32.54 -13.35 -41.04
CA TYR A 684 -33.76 -12.91 -41.70
C TYR A 684 -33.47 -11.80 -42.70
N TYR A 685 -34.05 -11.91 -43.89
CA TYR A 685 -33.90 -10.95 -44.98
C TYR A 685 -35.26 -10.45 -45.42
N ARG A 686 -35.37 -9.15 -45.73
CA ARG A 686 -36.55 -8.54 -46.32
C ARG A 686 -36.19 -7.88 -47.66
N CYS A 687 -36.89 -8.24 -48.73
CA CYS A 687 -36.69 -7.59 -50.01
C CYS A 687 -37.28 -6.18 -49.97
N ASN A 688 -36.50 -5.16 -50.33
CA ASN A 688 -36.95 -3.76 -50.31
C ASN A 688 -37.24 -3.19 -51.72
N SER A 689 -37.34 -4.04 -52.74
CA SER A 689 -37.35 -3.75 -54.20
C SER A 689 -35.97 -3.58 -54.87
N HIS A 690 -34.91 -3.36 -54.09
CA HIS A 690 -33.57 -2.96 -54.57
C HIS A 690 -32.44 -3.86 -54.05
N ASN A 691 -32.67 -4.61 -52.97
CA ASN A 691 -31.82 -5.68 -52.45
C ASN A 691 -32.52 -6.43 -51.30
N TRP A 692 -32.05 -7.65 -51.01
CA TRP A 692 -32.33 -8.28 -49.73
C TRP A 692 -31.62 -7.53 -48.62
N VAL A 693 -32.39 -6.81 -47.81
CA VAL A 693 -31.86 -6.16 -46.62
C VAL A 693 -31.95 -7.15 -45.48
N ALA A 694 -30.81 -7.51 -44.90
CA ALA A 694 -30.80 -8.22 -43.62
C ALA A 694 -31.56 -7.37 -42.58
N ILE A 695 -32.63 -7.91 -42.04
CA ILE A 695 -33.35 -7.33 -40.91
C ILE A 695 -32.88 -8.02 -39.64
N SER A 696 -32.98 -7.35 -38.49
CA SER A 696 -32.61 -8.00 -37.23
C SER A 696 -33.45 -9.25 -37.03
N ALA A 697 -32.85 -10.32 -36.50
CA ALA A 697 -33.55 -11.57 -36.21
C ALA A 697 -34.78 -11.35 -35.33
N VAL A 698 -34.71 -10.33 -34.46
CA VAL A 698 -35.84 -9.77 -33.70
C VAL A 698 -37.01 -9.41 -34.61
N ILE A 699 -36.83 -8.44 -35.54
CA ILE A 699 -37.90 -7.96 -36.42
C ILE A 699 -38.38 -9.05 -37.38
N GLY A 700 -37.48 -9.92 -37.84
CA GLY A 700 -37.82 -11.08 -38.67
C GLY A 700 -38.73 -12.09 -37.96
N ALA A 701 -38.41 -12.40 -36.69
CA ALA A 701 -39.20 -13.31 -35.87
C ALA A 701 -40.59 -12.75 -35.47
N LEU A 702 -40.79 -11.42 -35.49
CA LEU A 702 -42.12 -10.83 -35.29
C LEU A 702 -43.10 -11.12 -36.44
N GLY A 703 -42.58 -11.52 -37.62
CA GLY A 703 -43.33 -11.79 -38.84
C GLY A 703 -43.72 -10.51 -39.61
N THR A 704 -44.40 -10.68 -40.74
CA THR A 704 -44.82 -9.56 -41.60
C THR A 704 -45.78 -8.63 -40.87
N CYS A 705 -45.48 -7.33 -40.83
CA CYS A 705 -46.43 -6.31 -40.38
C CYS A 705 -47.48 -6.09 -41.48
N ASN A 706 -48.70 -6.53 -41.23
CA ASN A 706 -49.83 -6.59 -42.16
C ASN A 706 -51.16 -6.28 -41.43
N GLU A 707 -52.28 -6.27 -42.17
CA GLU A 707 -53.62 -5.97 -41.63
C GLU A 707 -54.03 -6.81 -40.41
N GLU A 708 -53.55 -8.05 -40.29
CA GLU A 708 -53.82 -8.91 -39.14
C GLU A 708 -53.07 -8.48 -37.86
N ASN A 709 -51.97 -7.73 -38.00
CA ASN A 709 -51.06 -7.35 -36.92
C ASN A 709 -51.07 -5.84 -36.61
N TYR A 710 -51.78 -5.01 -37.38
CA TYR A 710 -51.85 -3.57 -37.12
C TYR A 710 -52.33 -3.26 -35.70
N ASP A 711 -51.65 -2.27 -35.08
CA ASP A 711 -51.85 -1.74 -33.74
C ASP A 711 -51.76 -2.78 -32.60
N LYS A 712 -51.16 -3.96 -32.88
CA LYS A 712 -50.80 -4.97 -31.86
C LYS A 712 -49.35 -4.82 -31.41
N TYR A 713 -49.12 -5.19 -30.16
CA TYR A 713 -47.79 -5.21 -29.53
C TYR A 713 -47.22 -6.63 -29.47
N LYS A 714 -45.91 -6.76 -29.71
CA LYS A 714 -45.15 -8.01 -29.51
C LYS A 714 -43.81 -7.72 -28.83
N LYS A 715 -43.37 -8.61 -27.94
CA LYS A 715 -42.02 -8.57 -27.37
C LYS A 715 -41.05 -9.30 -28.32
N GLY A 716 -39.98 -8.64 -28.71
CA GLY A 716 -38.89 -9.20 -29.49
C GLY A 716 -38.07 -10.21 -28.69
N SER A 717 -37.28 -11.03 -29.38
CA SER A 717 -36.32 -11.95 -28.76
C SER A 717 -35.16 -11.23 -28.04
N ASP A 718 -34.95 -9.95 -28.34
CA ASP A 718 -34.06 -9.04 -27.63
C ASP A 718 -34.69 -8.47 -26.34
N GLY A 719 -35.94 -8.78 -26.03
CA GLY A 719 -36.66 -8.26 -24.86
C GLY A 719 -37.29 -6.88 -25.04
N ILE A 720 -37.21 -6.27 -26.23
CA ILE A 720 -37.79 -4.96 -26.54
C ILE A 720 -39.24 -5.10 -27.01
N MET A 721 -40.11 -4.15 -26.65
CA MET A 721 -41.50 -4.09 -27.12
C MET A 721 -41.58 -3.40 -28.49
N TYR A 722 -42.35 -4.00 -29.41
CA TYR A 722 -42.59 -3.50 -30.77
C TYR A 722 -44.09 -3.38 -31.07
N ALA A 723 -44.46 -2.38 -31.87
CA ALA A 723 -45.80 -2.18 -32.41
C ALA A 723 -45.77 -2.24 -33.94
N CYS A 724 -46.79 -2.80 -34.57
CA CYS A 724 -46.94 -2.83 -36.04
C CYS A 724 -47.91 -1.72 -36.45
N HIS A 725 -47.45 -0.69 -37.15
CA HIS A 725 -48.31 0.44 -37.54
C HIS A 725 -48.88 0.27 -38.95
N SER A 726 -50.17 0.55 -39.09
CA SER A 726 -50.90 0.57 -40.36
C SER A 726 -50.40 1.61 -41.36
N THR A 727 -49.82 2.72 -40.88
CA THR A 727 -49.34 3.83 -41.72
C THR A 727 -47.92 3.63 -42.27
N SER A 728 -47.00 3.06 -41.48
CA SER A 728 -45.62 2.78 -41.91
C SER A 728 -45.43 1.35 -42.43
N ILE A 729 -46.42 0.47 -42.22
CA ILE A 729 -46.41 -0.95 -42.59
C ILE A 729 -45.12 -1.64 -42.09
N SER A 730 -44.76 -1.34 -40.84
CA SER A 730 -43.52 -1.79 -40.20
C SER A 730 -43.68 -1.98 -38.70
N TRP A 731 -42.88 -2.89 -38.14
CA TRP A 731 -42.64 -2.99 -36.70
C TRP A 731 -41.70 -1.86 -36.26
N THR A 732 -42.13 -1.07 -35.29
CA THR A 732 -41.36 0.02 -34.65
C THR A 732 -41.20 -0.27 -33.17
N ARG A 733 -40.12 0.23 -32.56
CA ARG A 733 -39.88 0.12 -31.12
C ARG A 733 -40.89 0.98 -30.36
N VAL A 734 -41.43 0.45 -29.26
CA VAL A 734 -42.30 1.19 -28.34
C VAL A 734 -41.44 1.75 -27.22
N ASP A 735 -41.33 3.07 -27.15
CA ASP A 735 -40.60 3.78 -26.09
C ASP A 735 -41.51 4.28 -24.95
N ASN A 736 -42.83 4.27 -25.14
CA ASN A 736 -43.79 4.71 -24.13
C ASN A 736 -44.14 3.58 -23.14
N MET A 737 -43.47 3.56 -21.99
CA MET A 737 -43.70 2.56 -20.93
C MET A 737 -45.04 2.71 -20.19
N TYR A 738 -45.68 3.89 -20.21
CA TYR A 738 -46.94 4.13 -19.50
C TYR A 738 -48.08 3.25 -20.02
N LEU A 739 -47.99 2.79 -21.28
CA LEU A 739 -48.91 1.82 -21.89
C LEU A 739 -48.92 0.45 -21.21
N PHE A 740 -47.87 0.10 -20.46
CA PHE A 740 -47.71 -1.21 -19.82
C PHE A 740 -47.78 -1.14 -18.28
N TYR A 741 -47.28 -0.05 -17.68
CA TYR A 741 -47.17 0.09 -16.22
C TYR A 741 -48.07 1.16 -15.60
N GLY A 742 -48.76 1.95 -16.42
CA GLY A 742 -49.57 3.08 -15.99
C GLY A 742 -48.73 4.26 -15.47
N GLU A 743 -49.41 5.27 -14.96
CA GLU A 743 -48.77 6.44 -14.33
C GLU A 743 -48.07 6.05 -13.02
N CYS A 744 -46.90 6.65 -12.79
CA CYS A 744 -46.22 6.60 -11.51
C CYS A 744 -46.91 7.59 -10.56
N GLY A 745 -47.45 7.07 -9.45
CA GLY A 745 -48.20 7.82 -8.45
C GLY A 745 -48.01 7.25 -7.05
N ALA A 746 -48.64 7.84 -6.04
CA ALA A 746 -48.32 7.58 -4.63
C ALA A 746 -48.45 6.11 -4.17
N SER A 747 -49.29 5.30 -4.81
CA SER A 747 -49.41 3.86 -4.52
C SER A 747 -48.28 3.00 -5.12
N LYS A 748 -47.42 3.60 -5.94
CA LYS A 748 -46.31 2.95 -6.65
C LYS A 748 -44.94 3.55 -6.30
N ASP A 749 -44.86 4.53 -5.39
CA ASP A 749 -43.59 5.19 -5.03
C ASP A 749 -42.58 4.15 -4.53
N GLY A 750 -41.41 4.07 -5.17
CA GLY A 750 -40.39 3.05 -4.94
C GLY A 750 -40.54 1.73 -5.72
N GLU A 751 -41.65 1.49 -6.44
CA GLU A 751 -41.83 0.30 -7.29
C GLU A 751 -40.77 0.27 -8.40
N ARG A 752 -40.12 -0.88 -8.63
CA ARG A 752 -39.15 -1.08 -9.72
C ARG A 752 -39.74 -1.94 -10.83
N VAL A 753 -39.54 -1.53 -12.09
CA VAL A 753 -39.98 -2.25 -13.29
C VAL A 753 -38.89 -2.32 -14.35
N VAL A 754 -38.93 -3.34 -15.21
CA VAL A 754 -38.00 -3.48 -16.35
C VAL A 754 -38.76 -3.24 -17.65
N PHE A 755 -38.36 -2.23 -18.42
CA PHE A 755 -38.93 -1.92 -19.72
C PHE A 755 -37.83 -1.82 -20.78
N ASN A 756 -37.95 -2.57 -21.88
CA ASN A 756 -36.94 -2.63 -22.95
C ASN A 756 -35.51 -2.88 -22.43
N ASN A 757 -35.36 -3.81 -21.48
CA ASN A 757 -34.13 -4.18 -20.75
C ASN A 757 -33.51 -3.08 -19.88
N GLU A 758 -34.22 -1.98 -19.66
CA GLU A 758 -33.80 -0.90 -18.78
C GLU A 758 -34.63 -0.93 -17.50
N GLU A 759 -33.97 -0.73 -16.36
CA GLU A 759 -34.64 -0.64 -15.05
C GLU A 759 -35.14 0.78 -14.80
N TYR A 760 -36.35 0.87 -14.28
CA TYR A 760 -36.99 2.12 -13.86
C TYR A 760 -37.51 1.96 -12.43
N VAL A 761 -37.51 3.07 -11.69
CA VAL A 761 -38.17 3.19 -10.38
C VAL A 761 -39.23 4.29 -10.47
N CYS A 762 -40.40 4.07 -9.87
CA CYS A 762 -41.37 5.16 -9.70
C CYS A 762 -40.91 6.04 -8.54
N ASP A 763 -40.76 7.35 -8.80
CA ASP A 763 -40.27 8.32 -7.82
C ASP A 763 -41.06 9.62 -7.93
N ILE A 764 -42.07 9.75 -7.08
CA ILE A 764 -42.99 10.91 -7.12
C ILE A 764 -42.36 12.19 -6.55
N LYS A 765 -41.17 12.12 -5.96
CA LYS A 765 -40.54 13.23 -5.22
C LYS A 765 -39.50 13.98 -6.03
N THR A 766 -38.98 13.38 -7.11
CA THR A 766 -37.86 13.96 -7.87
C THR A 766 -38.18 14.26 -9.33
N SER A 767 -39.23 13.67 -9.90
CA SER A 767 -39.90 14.13 -11.13
C SER A 767 -41.16 13.28 -11.33
N ASN A 768 -42.29 13.87 -11.74
CA ASN A 768 -43.57 13.15 -11.86
C ASN A 768 -43.55 12.02 -12.94
N GLY A 769 -43.00 10.84 -12.61
CA GLY A 769 -42.86 9.74 -13.57
C GLY A 769 -41.90 8.63 -13.14
N TRP A 770 -41.73 7.66 -14.04
CA TRP A 770 -40.80 6.55 -13.89
C TRP A 770 -39.36 7.01 -14.19
N LYS A 771 -38.48 7.06 -13.19
CA LYS A 771 -37.06 7.40 -13.30
C LYS A 771 -36.26 6.20 -13.80
N LYS A 772 -35.51 6.34 -14.90
CA LYS A 772 -34.54 5.32 -15.36
C LYS A 772 -33.36 5.23 -14.38
N LEU A 773 -32.98 4.01 -13.99
CA LEU A 773 -31.80 3.76 -13.17
C LEU A 773 -30.51 3.78 -14.00
N ASP A 774 -29.59 4.67 -13.64
CA ASP A 774 -28.27 4.75 -14.27
C ASP A 774 -27.24 3.77 -13.65
N SER A 775 -25.99 3.84 -14.10
CA SER A 775 -24.93 2.94 -13.60
C SER A 775 -24.51 3.23 -12.16
N LEU A 776 -24.69 4.47 -11.68
CA LEU A 776 -24.38 4.87 -10.29
C LEU A 776 -25.50 4.41 -9.35
N ASP A 777 -26.76 4.59 -9.76
CA ASP A 777 -27.94 4.02 -9.07
C ASP A 777 -27.83 2.49 -8.93
N LYS A 778 -27.29 1.80 -9.96
CA LYS A 778 -27.03 0.35 -9.92
C LYS A 778 -25.83 -0.02 -9.05
N ALA A 779 -24.71 0.70 -9.15
CA ALA A 779 -23.52 0.46 -8.33
C ALA A 779 -23.77 0.70 -6.82
N HIS A 780 -24.68 1.62 -6.50
CA HIS A 780 -25.10 1.91 -5.14
C HIS A 780 -26.14 0.91 -4.58
N GLY A 781 -26.82 0.15 -5.46
CA GLY A 781 -27.95 -0.73 -5.11
C GLY A 781 -29.30 -0.02 -4.94
N THR A 782 -29.30 1.30 -4.73
CA THR A 782 -30.50 2.15 -4.81
C THR A 782 -30.23 3.48 -5.50
N TYR A 783 -31.29 4.13 -5.95
CA TYR A 783 -31.21 5.34 -6.75
C TYR A 783 -30.96 6.59 -5.91
N CYS A 784 -30.31 7.59 -6.50
CA CYS A 784 -30.25 8.93 -5.89
C CYS A 784 -31.63 9.58 -5.94
N GLY A 785 -32.23 9.78 -4.76
CA GLY A 785 -33.57 10.32 -4.52
C GLY A 785 -33.67 11.03 -3.16
N TYR A 786 -34.89 11.41 -2.76
CA TYR A 786 -35.13 12.14 -1.49
C TYR A 786 -34.61 11.40 -0.24
N SER A 787 -34.80 10.08 -0.19
CA SER A 787 -34.41 9.25 0.95
C SER A 787 -32.91 8.93 1.00
N SER A 788 -32.15 9.31 -0.03
CA SER A 788 -30.72 8.99 -0.17
C SER A 788 -29.86 10.26 -0.31
N VAL A 789 -30.27 11.40 0.26
CA VAL A 789 -29.47 12.63 0.19
C VAL A 789 -28.29 12.53 1.15
N GLY A 790 -27.09 12.85 0.65
CA GLY A 790 -25.84 12.74 1.40
C GLY A 790 -25.17 11.37 1.28
N ASP A 791 -25.90 10.37 0.79
CA ASP A 791 -25.39 9.05 0.42
C ASP A 791 -24.21 9.13 -0.54
N THR A 792 -23.23 8.23 -0.39
CA THR A 792 -22.05 8.13 -1.26
C THR A 792 -22.02 6.82 -2.06
N VAL A 793 -21.36 6.83 -3.21
CA VAL A 793 -21.05 5.65 -4.05
C VAL A 793 -19.72 5.83 -4.77
N THR A 794 -18.96 4.74 -4.92
CA THR A 794 -17.70 4.72 -5.68
C THR A 794 -17.90 3.95 -6.98
N TYR A 795 -17.53 4.55 -8.12
CA TYR A 795 -17.70 3.94 -9.44
C TYR A 795 -16.50 4.28 -10.34
N HIS A 796 -15.80 3.24 -10.81
CA HIS A 796 -14.51 3.34 -11.55
C HIS A 796 -13.50 4.28 -10.87
N GLY A 797 -13.28 4.10 -9.56
CA GLY A 797 -12.34 4.90 -8.77
C GLY A 797 -12.80 6.32 -8.42
N VAL A 798 -13.89 6.82 -9.02
CA VAL A 798 -14.43 8.15 -8.73
C VAL A 798 -15.52 8.05 -7.67
N HIS A 799 -15.44 8.91 -6.66
CA HIS A 799 -16.43 9.03 -5.59
C HIS A 799 -17.54 10.00 -5.98
N TYR A 800 -18.78 9.63 -5.65
CA TYR A 800 -19.99 10.41 -5.89
C TYR A 800 -20.81 10.54 -4.62
N VAL A 801 -21.53 11.65 -4.49
CA VAL A 801 -22.49 11.93 -3.42
C VAL A 801 -23.84 12.32 -4.03
N CYS A 802 -24.93 11.80 -3.49
CA CYS A 802 -26.28 12.12 -3.93
C CYS A 802 -26.73 13.46 -3.35
N LYS A 803 -27.03 14.43 -4.22
CA LYS A 803 -27.40 15.80 -3.84
C LYS A 803 -28.74 16.22 -4.42
N ALA A 804 -29.50 16.99 -3.64
CA ALA A 804 -30.69 17.69 -4.10
C ALA A 804 -30.27 18.90 -4.97
N GLN A 805 -30.80 19.00 -6.19
CA GLN A 805 -30.46 20.05 -7.15
C GLN A 805 -31.72 20.58 -7.85
N SER A 806 -32.26 21.68 -7.31
CA SER A 806 -33.42 22.47 -7.79
C SER A 806 -34.74 21.70 -7.96
N TYR A 807 -34.77 20.72 -8.87
CA TYR A 807 -35.96 19.93 -9.24
C TYR A 807 -35.65 18.44 -9.43
N ALA A 808 -34.44 17.97 -9.09
CA ALA A 808 -34.05 16.57 -9.20
C ALA A 808 -32.99 16.21 -8.17
N TYR A 809 -32.77 14.92 -7.97
CA TYR A 809 -31.74 14.38 -7.08
C TYR A 809 -30.77 13.61 -7.95
N LYS A 810 -29.47 13.96 -7.87
CA LYS A 810 -28.44 13.41 -8.76
C LYS A 810 -27.17 13.10 -8.00
N TRP A 811 -26.53 12.01 -8.42
CA TRP A 811 -25.13 11.74 -8.11
C TRP A 811 -24.26 12.85 -8.72
N GLN A 812 -23.48 13.52 -7.88
CA GLN A 812 -22.45 14.46 -8.29
C GLN A 812 -21.11 13.94 -7.79
N LYS A 813 -20.00 14.23 -8.47
CA LYS A 813 -18.67 13.87 -7.94
C LYS A 813 -18.52 14.47 -6.54
N ALA A 814 -18.18 13.63 -5.56
CA ALA A 814 -17.89 14.06 -4.21
C ALA A 814 -16.55 14.77 -4.16
N THR A 815 -16.41 15.76 -3.28
CA THR A 815 -15.07 16.21 -2.86
C THR A 815 -14.45 15.19 -1.90
N ASP A 816 -13.15 15.33 -1.68
CA ASP A 816 -12.42 14.67 -0.59
C ASP A 816 -13.14 14.83 0.76
N ARG A 817 -13.60 16.04 1.13
CA ARG A 817 -14.37 16.26 2.36
C ARG A 817 -15.77 15.64 2.36
N GLU A 818 -16.44 15.52 1.23
CA GLU A 818 -17.78 14.91 1.15
C GLU A 818 -17.74 13.38 1.17
N TYR A 819 -16.59 12.78 0.82
CA TYR A 819 -16.40 11.33 0.85
C TYR A 819 -15.60 10.85 2.06
N MET A 820 -14.57 11.60 2.48
CA MET A 820 -13.67 11.26 3.58
C MET A 820 -13.93 12.06 4.86
N GLY A 821 -14.74 13.12 4.82
CA GLY A 821 -14.94 13.99 5.98
C GLY A 821 -13.68 14.73 6.44
N TYR A 822 -13.76 15.28 7.64
CA TYR A 822 -12.64 15.93 8.31
C TYR A 822 -11.81 14.90 9.09
N CYS A 823 -10.51 15.14 9.20
CA CYS A 823 -9.64 14.43 10.14
C CYS A 823 -9.72 15.17 11.49
N THR A 824 -10.63 14.73 12.36
CA THR A 824 -10.80 15.26 13.72
C THR A 824 -9.93 14.49 14.71
N ALA A 825 -9.77 15.00 15.94
CA ALA A 825 -9.02 14.31 17.00
C ALA A 825 -9.52 12.88 17.26
N ALA A 826 -10.84 12.64 17.15
CA ALA A 826 -11.43 11.30 17.28
C ALA A 826 -10.99 10.32 16.19
N ARG A 827 -10.71 10.84 14.99
CA ARG A 827 -10.27 10.06 13.83
C ARG A 827 -8.76 9.89 13.81
N GLU A 828 -8.01 10.37 14.81
CA GLU A 828 -6.56 10.24 14.86
C GLU A 828 -6.13 8.77 14.66
N GLY A 829 -5.22 8.57 13.71
CA GLY A 829 -4.77 7.25 13.26
C GLY A 829 -5.75 6.41 12.44
N HIS A 830 -6.99 6.86 12.19
CA HIS A 830 -7.93 6.23 11.25
C HIS A 830 -7.38 6.29 9.82
N THR A 831 -7.65 5.27 9.01
CA THR A 831 -7.15 5.15 7.64
C THR A 831 -8.29 4.97 6.65
N MET A 832 -8.30 5.75 5.57
CA MET A 832 -9.32 5.67 4.52
C MET A 832 -8.73 5.76 3.12
N PHE A 833 -9.41 5.13 2.16
CA PHE A 833 -9.07 5.25 0.75
C PHE A 833 -9.47 6.62 0.21
N ASN A 834 -8.55 7.31 -0.49
CA ASN A 834 -8.69 8.69 -0.95
C ASN A 834 -8.97 8.82 -2.47
N GLY A 835 -9.28 7.70 -3.12
CA GLY A 835 -9.47 7.60 -4.57
C GLY A 835 -8.26 7.07 -5.34
N ALA A 836 -7.05 7.27 -4.83
CA ALA A 836 -5.80 6.80 -5.45
C ALA A 836 -5.04 5.80 -4.56
N ASN A 837 -4.94 6.08 -3.27
CA ASN A 837 -4.30 5.25 -2.27
C ASN A 837 -4.97 5.43 -0.89
N THR A 838 -4.26 5.15 0.20
CA THR A 838 -4.78 5.27 1.57
C THR A 838 -4.19 6.48 2.26
N SER A 839 -5.03 7.32 2.88
CA SER A 839 -4.61 8.36 3.82
C SER A 839 -4.84 7.89 5.26
N LYS A 840 -3.95 8.31 6.17
CA LYS A 840 -4.11 8.21 7.62
C LYS A 840 -4.37 9.61 8.17
N CYS A 841 -5.34 9.73 9.06
CA CYS A 841 -5.56 10.95 9.83
C CYS A 841 -4.41 11.08 10.85
N THR A 842 -3.64 12.16 10.78
CA THR A 842 -2.43 12.37 11.59
C THR A 842 -2.26 13.84 11.93
N GLY A 843 -2.31 14.17 13.23
CA GLY A 843 -2.28 15.55 13.71
C GLY A 843 -3.45 16.39 13.19
N GLN A 844 -4.65 15.81 13.13
CA GLN A 844 -5.86 16.44 12.56
C GLN A 844 -5.73 16.87 11.06
N LYS A 845 -4.83 16.23 10.31
CA LYS A 845 -4.66 16.38 8.86
C LYS A 845 -4.68 15.01 8.18
N TRP A 846 -5.31 14.86 7.01
CA TRP A 846 -5.18 13.63 6.22
C TRP A 846 -3.80 13.57 5.54
N VAL A 847 -3.04 12.51 5.78
CA VAL A 847 -1.70 12.30 5.22
C VAL A 847 -1.63 10.94 4.55
N GLY A 848 -1.19 10.88 3.29
CA GLY A 848 -1.05 9.63 2.54
C GLY A 848 -0.08 8.65 3.21
N VAL A 849 -0.50 7.40 3.35
CA VAL A 849 0.27 6.32 3.95
C VAL A 849 1.43 5.97 3.02
N LYS A 850 2.65 6.30 3.47
CA LYS A 850 3.89 6.03 2.72
C LYS A 850 4.47 4.69 3.13
N LYS A 851 4.97 3.94 2.15
CA LYS A 851 5.77 2.73 2.34
C LYS A 851 7.26 3.12 2.30
N THR A 852 8.13 2.37 2.95
CA THR A 852 9.58 2.64 2.95
C THR A 852 10.35 1.60 2.14
N PHE A 853 11.37 2.05 1.41
CA PHE A 853 12.33 1.24 0.67
C PHE A 853 13.75 1.61 1.12
N THR A 854 14.59 0.61 1.40
CA THR A 854 16.02 0.82 1.72
C THR A 854 16.86 0.56 0.48
N ASP A 855 17.63 1.55 0.03
CA ASP A 855 18.57 1.39 -1.07
C ASP A 855 19.82 0.63 -0.60
N SER A 856 20.00 -0.60 -1.10
CA SER A 856 21.14 -1.46 -0.74
C SER A 856 22.52 -0.90 -1.12
N ARG A 857 22.59 0.20 -1.89
CA ARG A 857 23.85 0.79 -2.36
C ARG A 857 24.45 1.81 -1.39
N ASP A 858 23.60 2.45 -0.57
CA ASP A 858 24.02 3.48 0.40
C ASP A 858 23.25 3.43 1.74
N SER A 859 22.45 2.38 1.96
CA SER A 859 21.59 2.16 3.12
C SER A 859 20.55 3.27 3.39
N LYS A 860 20.32 4.19 2.46
CA LYS A 860 19.31 5.26 2.64
C LYS A 860 17.89 4.71 2.51
N LYS A 861 17.02 5.22 3.38
CA LYS A 861 15.58 4.92 3.37
C LYS A 861 14.83 5.99 2.60
N TYR A 862 14.10 5.59 1.56
CA TYR A 862 13.23 6.42 0.75
C TYR A 862 11.78 6.01 0.94
N ASN A 863 10.89 6.98 1.07
CA ASN A 863 9.45 6.74 1.14
C ASN A 863 8.82 6.78 -0.26
N TYR A 864 7.85 5.91 -0.51
CA TYR A 864 7.11 5.79 -1.76
C TYR A 864 5.61 5.57 -1.52
N VAL A 865 4.80 5.87 -2.52
CA VAL A 865 3.35 5.65 -2.53
C VAL A 865 2.93 4.96 -3.82
N THR A 866 1.95 4.07 -3.74
CA THR A 866 1.36 3.41 -4.91
C THR A 866 0.25 4.29 -5.46
N ILE A 867 0.25 4.60 -6.76
CA ILE A 867 -0.83 5.32 -7.46
C ILE A 867 -1.01 4.66 -8.83
N ASP A 868 -2.25 4.33 -9.20
CA ASP A 868 -2.61 3.68 -10.46
C ASP A 868 -1.82 2.39 -10.79
N GLY A 869 -1.37 1.69 -9.74
CA GLY A 869 -0.58 0.45 -9.84
C GLY A 869 0.93 0.65 -9.94
N LEU A 870 1.43 1.88 -10.05
CA LEU A 870 2.85 2.23 -10.04
C LEU A 870 3.29 2.73 -8.66
N ASP A 871 4.50 2.36 -8.24
CA ASP A 871 5.07 2.85 -6.97
C ASP A 871 6.00 4.03 -7.24
N PHE A 872 5.62 5.24 -6.80
CA PHE A 872 6.39 6.47 -6.98
C PHE A 872 7.12 6.87 -5.69
N MET A 873 8.42 7.18 -5.78
CA MET A 873 9.15 7.80 -4.66
C MET A 873 8.54 9.17 -4.31
N SER A 874 8.14 9.35 -3.05
CA SER A 874 7.62 10.60 -2.48
C SER A 874 8.72 11.62 -2.15
N GLN A 875 9.98 11.21 -2.28
CA GLN A 875 11.18 12.00 -1.97
C GLN A 875 12.14 11.96 -3.15
N ASN A 876 12.94 13.00 -3.32
CA ASN A 876 13.95 13.08 -4.38
C ASN A 876 15.12 12.14 -4.03
N LEU A 877 15.72 11.48 -5.03
CA LEU A 877 16.85 10.56 -4.79
C LEU A 877 18.10 11.32 -4.31
N ASN A 878 18.80 10.79 -3.29
CA ASN A 878 20.02 11.35 -2.71
C ASN A 878 21.19 10.34 -2.75
N TYR A 879 21.25 9.53 -3.82
CA TYR A 879 22.34 8.58 -4.06
C TYR A 879 23.58 9.30 -4.59
N ALA A 880 24.72 9.13 -3.90
CA ALA A 880 25.97 9.83 -4.20
C ALA A 880 26.94 9.05 -5.10
N GLY A 881 26.76 7.74 -5.26
CA GLY A 881 27.72 6.83 -5.90
C GLY A 881 27.72 6.84 -7.43
N VAL A 882 27.54 8.02 -8.05
CA VAL A 882 27.59 8.25 -9.51
C VAL A 882 28.15 9.65 -9.80
N ASP A 883 28.89 9.77 -10.91
CA ASP A 883 29.63 10.97 -11.26
C ASP A 883 28.75 12.20 -11.50
N SER A 884 29.27 13.37 -11.12
CA SER A 884 28.64 14.69 -11.28
C SER A 884 27.29 14.87 -10.54
N THR A 885 27.07 14.21 -9.40
CA THR A 885 25.96 14.58 -8.50
C THR A 885 26.31 15.79 -7.64
N ILE A 886 25.34 16.70 -7.49
CA ILE A 886 25.54 17.99 -6.82
C ILE A 886 24.41 18.25 -5.83
N CYS A 887 24.77 18.64 -4.61
CA CYS A 887 23.81 19.16 -3.63
C CYS A 887 23.37 20.57 -4.01
N ILE A 888 22.10 20.88 -3.80
CA ILE A 888 21.58 22.24 -3.93
C ILE A 888 22.23 23.11 -2.83
N SER A 889 22.78 24.25 -3.23
CA SER A 889 23.39 25.23 -2.35
C SER A 889 22.54 26.51 -2.35
N SER A 890 21.99 26.87 -1.20
CA SER A 890 21.55 28.25 -0.95
C SER A 890 22.78 29.14 -0.69
N SER A 891 22.56 30.44 -0.52
CA SER A 891 23.62 31.38 -0.13
C SER A 891 24.18 31.14 1.29
N THR A 892 23.59 30.24 2.08
CA THR A 892 23.94 29.98 3.49
C THR A 892 24.20 28.52 3.83
N ALA A 893 23.74 27.54 3.03
CA ALA A 893 23.95 26.12 3.29
C ALA A 893 23.94 25.27 2.01
N THR A 894 24.66 24.15 2.04
CA THR A 894 24.58 23.08 1.03
C THR A 894 23.82 21.92 1.65
N ASN A 895 22.59 21.64 1.20
CA ASN A 895 21.71 20.67 1.88
C ASN A 895 21.17 19.61 0.92
N CYS A 896 21.88 18.49 0.80
CA CYS A 896 21.44 17.31 0.06
C CYS A 896 20.32 16.52 0.77
N ASP A 897 20.21 16.63 2.09
CA ASP A 897 19.39 15.71 2.89
C ASP A 897 17.93 16.17 2.99
N GLU A 898 17.68 17.47 2.84
CA GLU A 898 16.35 18.06 2.72
C GLU A 898 15.81 18.04 1.27
N TRP A 899 16.66 18.37 0.29
CA TRP A 899 16.23 18.63 -1.09
C TRP A 899 16.58 17.52 -2.11
N GLY A 900 17.47 16.59 -1.73
CA GLY A 900 18.02 15.57 -2.62
C GLY A 900 19.21 16.07 -3.46
N ARG A 901 19.61 15.25 -4.44
CA ARG A 901 20.72 15.56 -5.36
C ARG A 901 20.21 15.99 -6.73
N LEU A 902 20.99 16.85 -7.37
CA LEU A 902 20.90 17.12 -8.80
C LEU A 902 21.80 16.14 -9.56
N TYR A 903 21.26 15.55 -10.61
CA TYR A 903 21.91 14.59 -11.51
C TYR A 903 21.97 15.19 -12.92
N SER A 904 23.03 14.90 -13.68
CA SER A 904 23.01 15.16 -15.13
C SER A 904 22.11 14.14 -15.84
N PRO A 905 21.67 14.36 -17.10
CA PRO A 905 20.85 13.39 -17.84
C PRO A 905 21.49 12.00 -17.91
N SER A 906 22.82 11.92 -18.15
CA SER A 906 23.55 10.66 -18.24
C SER A 906 23.75 9.98 -16.89
N THR A 907 23.79 10.76 -15.80
CA THR A 907 23.85 10.28 -14.41
C THR A 907 22.47 9.77 -13.97
N ALA A 908 21.41 10.52 -14.26
CA ALA A 908 20.02 10.23 -13.91
C ALA A 908 19.56 8.86 -14.42
N ALA A 909 19.87 8.55 -15.69
CA ALA A 909 19.55 7.28 -16.33
C ALA A 909 20.16 6.04 -15.65
N LYS A 910 21.11 6.21 -14.72
CA LYS A 910 21.78 5.15 -13.95
C LYS A 910 21.60 5.27 -12.43
N ALA A 911 20.96 6.34 -11.98
CA ALA A 911 20.94 6.70 -10.56
C ALA A 911 19.88 5.92 -9.77
N CYS A 912 18.75 5.53 -10.37
CA CYS A 912 17.73 4.72 -9.71
C CYS A 912 18.26 3.34 -9.27
N PRO A 913 17.83 2.81 -8.11
CA PRO A 913 18.26 1.51 -7.61
C PRO A 913 17.69 0.34 -8.40
N SER A 914 18.23 -0.86 -8.21
CA SER A 914 17.73 -2.08 -8.88
C SER A 914 16.23 -2.28 -8.62
N GLY A 915 15.48 -2.63 -9.67
CA GLY A 915 14.01 -2.72 -9.64
C GLY A 915 13.28 -1.38 -9.72
N TRP A 916 13.98 -0.25 -9.78
CA TRP A 916 13.42 1.08 -9.98
C TRP A 916 14.03 1.74 -11.22
N ARG A 917 13.30 2.68 -11.84
CA ARG A 917 13.73 3.43 -13.03
C ARG A 917 13.28 4.89 -12.96
N LEU A 918 13.75 5.71 -13.90
CA LEU A 918 13.10 6.99 -14.16
C LEU A 918 11.70 6.75 -14.72
N PRO A 919 10.69 7.54 -14.31
CA PRO A 919 9.39 7.55 -14.97
C PRO A 919 9.51 8.15 -16.37
N ASP A 920 8.60 7.78 -17.26
CA ASP A 920 8.39 8.51 -18.50
C ASP A 920 7.43 9.70 -18.33
N SER A 921 7.26 10.50 -19.38
CA SER A 921 6.42 11.69 -19.35
C SER A 921 4.92 11.40 -19.34
N THR A 922 4.50 10.19 -19.76
CA THR A 922 3.09 9.75 -19.75
C THR A 922 2.71 9.29 -18.35
N GLU A 923 3.55 8.51 -17.67
CA GLU A 923 3.29 8.05 -16.29
C GLU A 923 3.11 9.21 -15.31
N LEU A 924 3.96 10.24 -15.42
CA LEU A 924 3.85 11.46 -14.62
C LEU A 924 2.60 12.29 -14.98
N HIS A 925 2.21 12.31 -16.25
CA HIS A 925 1.00 13.00 -16.73
C HIS A 925 -0.28 12.31 -16.25
N ASP A 926 -0.36 10.99 -16.37
CA ASP A 926 -1.54 10.19 -16.06
C ASP A 926 -1.80 10.17 -14.55
N MET A 927 -0.77 9.89 -13.74
CA MET A 927 -0.83 9.97 -12.27
C MET A 927 -1.49 11.28 -11.82
N LEU A 928 -1.07 12.41 -12.37
CA LEU A 928 -1.53 13.73 -11.93
C LEU A 928 -2.88 14.12 -12.51
N THR A 929 -3.17 13.68 -13.72
CA THR A 929 -4.50 13.82 -14.31
C THR A 929 -5.52 13.06 -13.46
N ASN A 930 -5.17 11.89 -12.94
CA ASN A 930 -6.00 11.13 -12.02
C ASN A 930 -6.14 11.83 -10.66
N LEU A 931 -5.05 12.28 -10.03
CA LEU A 931 -5.14 13.06 -8.77
C LEU A 931 -5.96 14.35 -8.92
N TYR A 932 -5.85 15.07 -10.05
CA TYR A 932 -6.69 16.23 -10.34
C TYR A 932 -8.17 15.88 -10.54
N ASN A 933 -8.46 14.75 -11.20
CA ASN A 933 -9.82 14.27 -11.42
C ASN A 933 -10.52 13.80 -10.14
N LEU A 934 -9.73 13.34 -9.15
CA LEU A 934 -10.17 13.00 -7.79
C LEU A 934 -10.31 14.25 -6.92
N ASN A 935 -9.27 15.09 -6.87
CA ASN A 935 -9.25 16.33 -6.09
C ASN A 935 -8.81 17.52 -6.94
N LYS A 936 -9.78 18.38 -7.29
CA LYS A 936 -9.56 19.56 -8.12
C LYS A 936 -8.61 20.60 -7.52
N PHE A 937 -8.25 20.52 -6.23
CA PHE A 937 -7.22 21.37 -5.63
C PHE A 937 -5.80 21.06 -6.13
N TYR A 938 -5.56 19.92 -6.79
CA TYR A 938 -4.40 19.71 -7.68
C TYR A 938 -4.54 20.53 -8.98
N ALA A 939 -4.84 21.83 -8.85
CA ALA A 939 -5.44 22.66 -9.89
C ALA A 939 -4.45 23.10 -10.98
N PHE A 940 -4.77 22.75 -12.22
CA PHE A 940 -4.20 23.39 -13.40
C PHE A 940 -4.63 24.87 -13.48
N TYR A 941 -3.66 25.77 -13.58
CA TYR A 941 -3.89 27.17 -13.95
C TYR A 941 -3.01 27.57 -15.13
N GLY A 942 -3.60 27.51 -16.33
CA GLY A 942 -3.06 28.04 -17.59
C GLY A 942 -1.87 27.26 -18.16
N ASP A 943 -2.10 26.53 -19.26
CA ASP A 943 -1.12 25.98 -20.22
C ASP A 943 0.17 25.37 -19.65
N GLY A 944 0.12 24.84 -18.42
CA GLY A 944 1.27 24.28 -17.72
C GLY A 944 0.94 23.70 -16.34
N TRP A 945 1.57 22.56 -16.03
CA TRP A 945 1.28 21.64 -14.91
C TRP A 945 1.66 22.20 -13.54
N ASN A 946 0.70 22.71 -12.77
CA ASN A 946 0.94 23.19 -11.40
C ASN A 946 0.89 22.05 -10.38
N LEU A 947 1.93 21.91 -9.56
CA LEU A 947 2.03 20.89 -8.50
C LEU A 947 2.58 21.38 -7.18
N MET A 948 2.70 22.70 -7.03
CA MET A 948 2.90 23.26 -5.71
C MET A 948 1.56 23.18 -4.96
N PRO A 949 1.45 22.45 -3.83
CA PRO A 949 0.58 22.94 -2.77
C PRO A 949 1.12 24.33 -2.43
N TYR A 950 0.39 25.38 -2.80
CA TYR A 950 0.90 26.74 -2.89
C TYR A 950 1.30 27.24 -1.48
N PRO A 951 2.59 27.24 -1.08
CA PRO A 951 2.99 27.57 0.28
C PRO A 951 3.23 29.09 0.35
N THR A 952 2.28 29.87 -0.14
CA THR A 952 2.32 31.31 0.08
C THR A 952 1.67 31.61 1.41
N ALA A 953 2.49 32.11 2.33
CA ALA A 953 2.08 32.91 3.49
C ALA A 953 1.41 34.25 3.09
N ALA A 954 0.67 34.28 1.98
CA ALA A 954 0.02 35.45 1.37
C ALA A 954 -1.48 35.23 1.08
N PHE A 955 -2.01 34.01 1.31
CA PHE A 955 -3.45 33.78 1.48
C PHE A 955 -3.75 33.30 2.90
N THR A 956 -3.35 34.12 3.88
CA THR A 956 -3.91 34.09 5.23
C THR A 956 -5.34 34.65 5.21
N ASP A 957 -6.23 34.06 4.42
CA ASP A 957 -7.65 34.42 4.41
C ASP A 957 -8.48 33.37 5.18
N THR A 958 -8.59 33.67 6.48
CA THR A 958 -9.70 33.37 7.42
C THR A 958 -10.30 31.96 7.54
N THR A 959 -9.86 30.97 6.77
CA THR A 959 -10.52 29.66 6.67
C THR A 959 -9.72 28.47 7.22
N GLY A 960 -8.38 28.51 7.19
CA GLY A 960 -7.52 27.52 7.87
C GLY A 960 -7.30 26.18 7.15
N TRP A 961 -7.35 26.16 5.82
CA TRP A 961 -7.24 24.94 5.01
C TRP A 961 -5.89 24.80 4.28
N HIS A 962 -5.56 23.58 3.86
CA HIS A 962 -4.56 23.22 2.83
C HIS A 962 -3.10 22.89 3.23
N ASP A 963 -2.90 22.29 4.42
CA ASP A 963 -1.62 21.65 4.82
C ASP A 963 -1.65 20.09 4.69
N GLU A 964 -2.69 19.50 4.10
CA GLU A 964 -2.93 18.05 4.09
C GLU A 964 -2.21 17.36 2.89
N ASP A 965 -1.12 16.60 3.13
CA ASP A 965 -0.43 15.78 2.10
C ASP A 965 -1.25 14.51 1.78
N LEU A 966 -2.46 14.70 1.28
CA LEU A 966 -3.53 13.69 1.18
C LEU A 966 -3.05 12.38 0.54
N TYR A 967 -2.32 12.46 -0.57
CA TYR A 967 -1.82 11.30 -1.33
C TYR A 967 -0.42 10.83 -0.95
N GLY A 968 0.26 11.54 -0.03
CA GLY A 968 1.58 11.18 0.48
C GLY A 968 2.74 11.45 -0.49
N LEU A 969 2.48 12.11 -1.61
CA LEU A 969 3.46 12.38 -2.66
C LEU A 969 4.41 13.54 -2.36
N ASN A 970 3.98 14.53 -1.55
CA ASN A 970 4.56 15.87 -1.39
C ASN A 970 5.68 16.25 -2.38
N ILE A 971 5.32 16.99 -3.44
CA ILE A 971 6.26 17.36 -4.51
C ILE A 971 7.05 18.60 -4.10
N THR A 972 8.24 18.35 -3.52
CA THR A 972 9.15 19.40 -3.05
C THR A 972 9.79 20.16 -4.22
N PRO A 973 9.90 21.50 -4.14
CA PRO A 973 10.75 22.29 -5.05
C PRO A 973 12.17 21.72 -5.08
N THR A 974 12.82 21.76 -6.23
CA THR A 974 14.09 21.04 -6.43
C THR A 974 15.23 21.93 -6.89
N GLY A 975 14.93 23.13 -7.38
CA GLY A 975 15.91 23.92 -8.13
C GLY A 975 16.47 23.17 -9.34
N TYR A 976 17.56 23.71 -9.88
CA TYR A 976 18.31 23.13 -11.00
C TYR A 976 19.73 23.74 -11.10
N GLU A 977 20.62 23.06 -11.83
CA GLU A 977 21.92 23.60 -12.27
C GLU A 977 21.85 23.93 -13.78
N ILE A 978 22.24 25.15 -14.14
CA ILE A 978 22.42 25.59 -15.53
C ILE A 978 23.89 25.83 -15.85
N ALA A 979 24.28 25.56 -17.09
CA ALA A 979 25.50 26.04 -17.71
C ALA A 979 25.17 27.14 -18.73
N TYR A 980 26.01 28.19 -18.80
CA TYR A 980 25.89 29.26 -19.80
C TYR A 980 27.26 29.83 -20.19
N LEU A 981 27.35 30.43 -21.37
CA LEU A 981 28.53 31.20 -21.78
C LEU A 981 28.32 32.68 -21.47
N GLN A 982 29.28 33.29 -20.78
CA GLN A 982 29.33 34.73 -20.57
C GLN A 982 30.46 35.32 -21.41
N ASN A 983 30.14 36.27 -22.31
CA ASN A 983 31.10 36.99 -23.15
C ASN A 983 32.13 36.12 -23.91
N GLY A 984 31.77 34.91 -24.31
CA GLY A 984 32.64 34.01 -25.09
C GLY A 984 33.76 33.31 -24.29
N MET A 985 33.70 33.32 -22.97
CA MET A 985 34.63 32.59 -22.09
C MET A 985 34.06 31.23 -21.64
N ASP A 986 34.84 30.48 -20.85
CA ASP A 986 34.53 29.13 -20.35
C ASP A 986 33.11 28.98 -19.79
N PRO A 987 32.49 27.79 -19.94
CA PRO A 987 31.12 27.54 -19.51
C PRO A 987 30.96 27.70 -17.99
N MET A 988 30.31 28.80 -17.61
CA MET A 988 29.98 29.08 -16.22
C MET A 988 28.78 28.23 -15.80
N ARG A 989 28.79 27.78 -14.53
CA ARG A 989 27.66 27.08 -13.93
C ARG A 989 27.01 27.96 -12.87
N SER A 990 25.68 27.98 -12.83
CA SER A 990 24.92 28.57 -11.74
C SER A 990 23.91 27.55 -11.21
N ARG A 991 23.78 27.55 -9.88
CA ARG A 991 22.85 26.70 -9.14
C ARG A 991 21.76 27.60 -8.60
N MET A 992 20.52 27.29 -8.95
CA MET A 992 19.37 28.04 -8.49
C MET A 992 18.56 27.13 -7.57
N ALA A 993 18.68 27.39 -6.27
CA ALA A 993 17.66 26.98 -5.31
C ALA A 993 16.42 27.84 -5.60
N ASP A 994 15.44 27.25 -6.26
CA ASP A 994 14.17 27.91 -6.57
C ASP A 994 13.05 27.26 -5.75
N ASN A 995 12.49 28.04 -4.83
CA ASN A 995 11.37 27.61 -3.99
C ASN A 995 10.03 27.59 -4.75
N MET A 996 9.99 27.99 -6.02
CA MET A 996 8.79 28.07 -6.86
C MET A 996 8.78 27.13 -8.07
N SER A 997 9.85 26.38 -8.32
CA SER A 997 9.96 25.50 -9.49
C SER A 997 10.33 24.06 -9.13
N VAL A 998 9.71 23.13 -9.84
CA VAL A 998 9.89 21.68 -9.71
C VAL A 998 10.35 21.13 -11.06
N PHE A 999 11.46 20.39 -11.09
CA PHE A 999 12.06 19.87 -12.31
C PHE A 999 12.68 18.48 -12.08
N TYR A 1000 12.18 17.47 -12.81
CA TYR A 1000 12.68 16.09 -12.78
C TYR A 1000 13.07 15.57 -14.16
N TRP A 1001 14.12 14.76 -14.24
CA TRP A 1001 14.44 14.01 -15.47
C TRP A 1001 13.45 12.88 -15.71
N THR A 1002 13.05 12.69 -16.96
CA THR A 1002 12.29 11.53 -17.44
C THR A 1002 13.21 10.48 -18.08
N ALA A 1003 12.69 9.28 -18.31
CA ALA A 1003 13.41 8.20 -18.98
C ALA A 1003 13.92 8.53 -20.40
N SER A 1004 13.33 9.50 -21.11
CA SER A 1004 13.81 9.95 -22.44
C SER A 1004 15.02 10.88 -22.38
N GLY A 1005 15.40 11.37 -21.19
CA GLY A 1005 16.38 12.43 -21.02
C GLY A 1005 15.81 13.85 -21.19
N ASP A 1006 14.50 13.96 -21.44
CA ASP A 1006 13.77 15.22 -21.32
C ASP A 1006 13.46 15.55 -19.86
N TYR A 1007 12.96 16.76 -19.63
CA TYR A 1007 12.49 17.17 -18.30
C TYR A 1007 10.97 17.17 -18.21
N TRP A 1008 10.48 16.92 -17.01
CA TRP A 1008 9.10 17.11 -16.62
C TRP A 1008 9.03 18.01 -15.38
N GLY A 1009 8.15 19.00 -15.38
CA GLY A 1009 8.10 20.02 -14.34
C GLY A 1009 7.45 21.34 -14.77
N ARG A 1010 7.39 22.32 -13.85
CA ARG A 1010 6.91 23.69 -14.10
C ARG A 1010 7.79 24.71 -13.39
N GLY A 1011 8.10 25.76 -14.13
CA GLY A 1011 8.94 26.87 -13.74
C GLY A 1011 9.41 27.60 -14.99
N ARG A 1012 9.86 28.86 -14.86
CA ARG A 1012 10.68 29.48 -15.90
C ARG A 1012 12.13 29.37 -15.44
N PRO A 1013 12.97 28.46 -16.00
CA PRO A 1013 14.39 28.55 -15.74
C PRO A 1013 14.87 29.94 -16.21
N PHE A 1014 15.63 30.64 -15.37
CA PHE A 1014 16.05 32.01 -15.61
C PHE A 1014 16.90 32.04 -16.90
N GLY A 1015 16.36 32.55 -18.01
CA GLY A 1015 17.14 32.67 -19.25
C GLY A 1015 16.48 32.36 -20.61
N PHE A 1016 15.17 32.50 -20.78
CA PHE A 1016 14.59 32.82 -22.11
C PHE A 1016 14.40 34.33 -22.35
N TYR A 1017 15.02 35.16 -21.50
CA TYR A 1017 15.35 36.52 -21.89
C TYR A 1017 16.66 36.48 -22.68
N GLU A 1018 16.62 36.97 -23.92
CA GLU A 1018 17.82 37.38 -24.68
C GLU A 1018 18.47 38.60 -24.01
N SER A 1019 19.04 38.38 -22.82
CA SER A 1019 20.01 39.29 -22.24
C SER A 1019 21.27 39.23 -23.11
N THR A 1020 21.73 40.39 -23.58
CA THR A 1020 22.92 40.53 -24.44
C THR A 1020 24.23 40.06 -23.79
N GLN A 1021 24.20 39.61 -22.53
CA GLN A 1021 25.36 39.13 -21.76
C GLN A 1021 25.52 37.60 -21.74
N TYR A 1022 24.49 36.83 -22.09
CA TYR A 1022 24.51 35.36 -21.97
C TYR A 1022 24.23 34.68 -23.32
N GLN A 1023 25.23 33.99 -23.86
CA GLN A 1023 25.10 33.26 -25.12
C GLN A 1023 24.88 31.78 -24.85
N SER A 1024 23.64 31.33 -25.02
CA SER A 1024 23.14 29.97 -24.72
C SER A 1024 23.18 29.57 -23.24
N VAL A 1025 22.00 29.24 -22.69
CA VAL A 1025 21.80 28.64 -21.36
C VAL A 1025 21.29 27.21 -21.56
N ARG A 1026 21.80 26.24 -20.79
CA ARG A 1026 21.36 24.84 -20.81
C ARG A 1026 21.19 24.32 -19.38
N VAL A 1027 20.09 23.64 -19.08
CA VAL A 1027 19.96 22.89 -17.83
C VAL A 1027 20.84 21.65 -17.91
N ILE A 1028 21.68 21.44 -16.89
CA ILE A 1028 22.67 20.35 -16.82
C ILE A 1028 22.56 19.50 -15.55
N GLY A 1029 21.75 19.91 -14.58
CA GLY A 1029 21.52 19.17 -13.34
C GLY A 1029 20.10 19.38 -12.81
N MET A 1030 19.36 18.29 -12.55
CA MET A 1030 18.01 18.31 -11.98
C MET A 1030 17.82 17.13 -11.02
N ALA A 1031 16.83 17.22 -10.13
CA ALA A 1031 16.46 16.11 -9.26
C ALA A 1031 15.84 14.95 -10.04
N ILE A 1032 15.72 13.80 -9.39
CA ILE A 1032 14.97 12.65 -9.91
C ILE A 1032 14.11 12.03 -8.81
N ARG A 1033 12.99 11.45 -9.21
CA ARG A 1033 12.19 10.52 -8.43
C ARG A 1033 12.06 9.24 -9.24
N CYS A 1034 12.27 8.10 -8.62
CA CYS A 1034 12.18 6.81 -9.31
C CYS A 1034 10.77 6.23 -9.19
N VAL A 1035 10.38 5.46 -10.19
CA VAL A 1035 9.15 4.65 -10.24
C VAL A 1035 9.52 3.18 -10.40
N ARG A 1036 8.62 2.27 -10.00
CA ARG A 1036 8.68 0.84 -10.32
C ARG A 1036 7.30 0.30 -10.68
#